data_AF-A0A9W8NIS8-F1
#
_entry.id   AF-A0A9W8NIS8-F1
#
_cell.length_a   1.000
_cell.length_b   1.000
_cell.length_c   1.000
_cell.angle_alpha   90.00
_cell.angle_beta   90.00
_cell.angle_gamma   90.00
#
_symmetry.space_group_name_H-M   'P 1'
#
loop_
_entity.id
_entity.type
_entity.pdbx_description
1 polymer ?
#
loop_
_entity_poly.entity_id
_entity_poly.type
_entity_poly.pdbx_seq_one_letter_code
_entity_poly.pdbx_strand_id
1 'polypeptide(L)'
;MPSTLVGLEMSESPITLKILGRQGTRPRLLYNLYRTETHTELTEEFHVDDFDELPALQESGVLPRVTHLIISRGALEGTWPERVNNSVCQVFAEARNLQKLTWIGIPLAAETLETLRRCCRRIKSIYVDFPENMEEMVLGLSIAGDELEDDESDEDALAARALYRAPSFLGFPEIESLHVYNIFDDLRHFREDIVKVIRKAPTLRSLGLSLAIGSIARCYNSGHVGQYNGWFDRLCGEYARSGAPRLQLGSLICGTAVYPTRADSLSNFIDLTCLEQVHVENRSVSREGTYISLYDSSEHSGIAFTSFLSNQSRHLRRFSAFQFRDDILEAFGGINDPNVTRQLALSFEDQDYVEIHDLFQQDENYPHFPLPLRMVDLDLQRREWEQLKAGDILNSLVTSQQDTLQGLMVHLPEEAATDEGFAHLDILGQALGSLPNLDQLVIGMDKFGRARSKLNNEQLRQCAKLLVMVAPQIRFINIYWMFWKVFRVSNATGTEVVLLKELSLAKREQVELWTIERFISRSEFWLTVPGDQRYHFWEMDSPNESYSCTAEELVLYSQANCLAKANPDPDSSDISDFLTQLQADRVKYRETQAQGPELAGLLGKYLLWIDHLFFLDIIFRQRKRESMPDIPDLITPQFHGQLEIPDGTLNGVFIKETGQLMINLEETSFDAVFCVIVHELCHVYLHLLVKDHDASRYFRQVENNGGHGIEFHNLLQSIYGQLFEWLPDWSELELLSWDHQRLLEASLAEPAISESAARSLIYANLHNL
;
A
#
# COMPACT_ATOMS: atom_id res chain seq x y z
N MET A 1 28.47 19.28 25.41
CA MET A 1 29.40 18.17 25.71
C MET A 1 29.58 17.37 24.44
N PRO A 2 30.81 17.09 23.98
CA PRO A 2 31.00 16.28 22.79
C PRO A 2 30.66 14.82 23.13
N SER A 3 29.71 14.24 22.39
CA SER A 3 29.34 12.84 22.50
C SER A 3 30.47 11.97 21.94
N THR A 4 31.21 11.33 22.84
CA THR A 4 32.22 10.34 22.51
C THR A 4 31.54 9.13 21.88
N LEU A 5 31.56 9.03 20.55
CA LEU A 5 31.28 7.78 19.84
C LEU A 5 32.36 6.78 20.22
N VAL A 6 31.99 5.84 21.08
CA VAL A 6 32.82 4.71 21.48
C VAL A 6 33.14 3.90 20.23
N GLY A 7 34.44 3.66 20.00
CA GLY A 7 34.94 2.89 18.87
C GLY A 7 34.35 1.48 18.84
N LEU A 8 33.33 1.30 18.02
CA LEU A 8 32.91 0.00 17.50
C LEU A 8 33.91 -0.36 16.40
N GLU A 9 34.62 -1.48 16.54
CA GLU A 9 35.32 -2.11 15.43
C GLU A 9 34.27 -2.41 14.35
N MET A 10 34.28 -1.61 13.28
CA MET A 10 33.30 -1.74 12.21
C MET A 10 33.61 -3.02 11.41
N SER A 11 32.59 -3.86 11.25
CA SER A 11 32.65 -5.06 10.42
C SER A 11 32.99 -4.70 8.95
N GLU A 12 33.72 -5.55 8.22
CA GLU A 12 33.94 -5.37 6.76
C GLU A 12 32.71 -5.76 5.91
N SER A 13 31.57 -5.99 6.56
CA SER A 13 30.32 -6.42 5.95
C SER A 13 29.75 -5.45 4.90
N PRO A 14 29.14 -5.98 3.81
CA PRO A 14 28.37 -5.18 2.87
C PRO A 14 27.19 -4.48 3.55
N ILE A 15 26.90 -3.25 3.13
CA ILE A 15 25.81 -2.44 3.67
C ILE A 15 24.71 -2.23 2.62
N THR A 16 23.45 -2.33 3.05
CA THR A 16 22.26 -1.87 2.34
C THR A 16 21.80 -0.55 2.95
N LEU A 17 21.67 0.49 2.13
CA LEU A 17 21.11 1.78 2.52
C LEU A 17 19.73 1.93 1.87
N LYS A 18 18.69 2.10 2.69
CA LYS A 18 17.33 2.41 2.25
C LYS A 18 17.02 3.87 2.59
N ILE A 19 16.61 4.64 1.61
CA ILE A 19 16.12 6.01 1.79
C ILE A 19 14.60 5.95 1.59
N LEU A 20 13.88 5.96 2.71
CA LEU A 20 12.42 5.85 2.77
C LEU A 20 11.94 7.12 3.46
N GLY A 21 11.25 8.05 2.81
CA GLY A 21 10.80 9.25 3.51
C GLY A 21 9.91 8.92 4.74
N ARG A 22 9.70 9.86 5.67
CA ARG A 22 8.67 9.77 6.73
C ARG A 22 7.65 10.91 6.69
N GLN A 23 6.42 10.59 7.10
CA GLN A 23 5.50 11.56 7.71
C GLN A 23 5.81 11.71 9.21
N GLY A 24 6.26 12.90 9.60
CA GLY A 24 6.10 13.50 10.94
C GLY A 24 6.36 12.64 12.19
N THR A 25 7.61 12.34 12.54
CA THR A 25 8.09 12.22 13.94
C THR A 25 9.62 12.31 13.98
N ARG A 26 10.17 12.81 15.10
CA ARG A 26 11.61 13.13 15.28
C ARG A 26 12.60 12.01 14.88
N PRO A 27 13.83 12.37 14.44
CA PRO A 27 14.80 11.46 13.82
C PRO A 27 15.38 10.40 14.79
N ARG A 28 15.53 9.16 14.29
CA ARG A 28 16.29 8.08 14.93
C ARG A 28 17.03 7.26 13.86
N LEU A 29 18.37 7.33 13.86
CA LEU A 29 19.24 6.34 13.21
C LEU A 29 18.96 4.95 13.83
N LEU A 30 18.25 4.08 13.10
CA LEU A 30 18.00 2.71 13.52
C LEU A 30 19.14 1.80 13.03
N TYR A 31 20.02 1.41 13.96
CA TYR A 31 21.06 0.40 13.73
C TYR A 31 20.48 -1.00 13.96
N ASN A 32 20.33 -1.80 12.91
CA ASN A 32 19.98 -3.22 13.04
C ASN A 32 21.20 -4.10 12.77
N LEU A 33 21.93 -4.49 13.83
CA LEU A 33 23.04 -5.44 13.79
C LEU A 33 22.54 -6.85 14.10
N TYR A 34 22.49 -7.75 13.11
CA TYR A 34 22.00 -9.12 13.28
C TYR A 34 23.13 -10.14 13.49
N ARG A 35 23.62 -10.34 14.73
CA ARG A 35 24.63 -11.38 15.01
C ARG A 35 24.00 -12.79 15.03
N THR A 36 24.47 -13.72 14.19
CA THR A 36 24.14 -15.16 14.31
C THR A 36 25.40 -16.02 14.29
N GLU A 37 25.42 -17.09 15.08
CA GLU A 37 26.60 -17.93 15.40
C GLU A 37 27.09 -18.87 14.28
N THR A 38 26.64 -18.71 13.04
CA THR A 38 27.10 -19.57 11.93
C THR A 38 27.31 -18.75 10.65
N HIS A 39 28.57 -18.65 10.23
CA HIS A 39 29.10 -17.97 9.03
C HIS A 39 28.12 -17.82 7.86
N THR A 40 27.35 -16.73 7.82
CA THR A 40 26.68 -16.23 6.63
C THR A 40 26.71 -14.70 6.67
N GLU A 41 26.97 -14.08 5.52
CA GLU A 41 27.30 -12.66 5.34
C GLU A 41 26.32 -11.75 6.09
N LEU A 42 26.83 -11.09 7.14
CA LEU A 42 26.13 -10.02 7.82
C LEU A 42 25.96 -8.89 6.81
N THR A 43 24.73 -8.53 6.46
CA THR A 43 24.43 -7.29 5.72
C THR A 43 23.90 -6.29 6.73
N GLU A 44 24.56 -5.14 6.88
CA GLU A 44 24.06 -4.06 7.73
C GLU A 44 23.03 -3.26 6.94
N GLU A 45 21.88 -2.94 7.55
CA GLU A 45 20.82 -2.17 6.90
C GLU A 45 20.67 -0.82 7.60
N PHE A 46 20.69 0.26 6.82
CA PHE A 46 20.50 1.63 7.29
C PHE A 46 19.26 2.21 6.64
N HIS A 47 18.40 2.82 7.44
CA HIS A 47 17.25 3.58 6.96
C HIS A 47 17.53 5.06 7.15
N VAL A 48 17.30 5.83 6.10
CA VAL A 48 17.41 7.29 6.09
C VAL A 48 16.04 7.83 5.78
N ASP A 49 15.50 8.57 6.73
CA ASP A 49 14.14 9.09 6.63
C ASP A 49 14.11 10.48 5.95
N ASP A 50 15.27 11.18 5.90
CA ASP A 50 15.42 12.50 5.28
C ASP A 50 16.79 12.66 4.60
N PHE A 51 16.83 13.30 3.44
CA PHE A 51 18.06 13.66 2.75
C PHE A 51 18.96 14.60 3.56
N ASP A 52 18.41 15.31 4.54
CA ASP A 52 19.18 16.14 5.46
C ASP A 52 20.07 15.32 6.43
N GLU A 53 19.89 13.99 6.50
CA GLU A 53 20.76 13.08 7.25
C GLU A 53 21.98 12.59 6.44
N LEU A 54 22.03 12.86 5.13
CA LEU A 54 23.16 12.45 4.28
C LEU A 54 24.52 12.99 4.74
N PRO A 55 24.66 14.26 5.19
CA PRO A 55 25.93 14.74 5.72
C PRO A 55 26.41 13.93 6.93
N ALA A 56 25.50 13.50 7.80
CA ALA A 56 25.85 12.67 8.96
C ALA A 56 26.33 11.28 8.53
N LEU A 57 25.71 10.69 7.49
CA LEU A 57 26.18 9.43 6.92
C LEU A 57 27.56 9.56 6.25
N GLN A 58 27.81 10.67 5.57
CA GLN A 58 29.11 11.00 5.00
C GLN A 58 30.18 11.10 6.10
N GLU A 59 29.91 11.84 7.17
CA GLU A 59 30.82 11.96 8.32
C GLU A 59 31.08 10.62 9.03
N SER A 60 30.09 9.72 9.04
CA SER A 60 30.21 8.40 9.67
C SER A 60 31.10 7.41 8.90
N GLY A 61 31.48 7.72 7.66
CA GLY A 61 32.27 6.81 6.80
C GLY A 61 31.51 5.56 6.34
N VAL A 62 30.16 5.55 6.46
CA VAL A 62 29.29 4.43 6.04
C VAL A 62 29.18 4.35 4.52
N LEU A 63 29.10 5.49 3.82
CA LEU A 63 28.82 5.54 2.38
C LEU A 63 29.80 4.70 1.51
N PRO A 64 31.13 4.70 1.74
CA PRO A 64 32.05 3.85 0.99
C PRO A 64 31.81 2.34 1.12
N ARG A 65 31.08 1.88 2.15
CA ARG A 65 30.75 0.46 2.38
C ARG A 65 29.37 0.07 1.82
N VAL A 66 28.58 1.04 1.36
CA VAL A 66 27.27 0.78 0.75
C VAL A 66 27.47 0.01 -0.54
N THR A 67 26.80 -1.14 -0.61
CA THR A 67 26.79 -2.05 -1.77
C THR A 67 25.42 -2.11 -2.43
N HIS A 68 24.37 -1.77 -1.70
CA HIS A 68 22.98 -1.74 -2.18
C HIS A 68 22.33 -0.43 -1.74
N LEU A 69 21.72 0.28 -2.68
CA LEU A 69 20.98 1.52 -2.41
C LEU A 69 19.54 1.37 -2.90
N ILE A 70 18.57 1.64 -2.03
CA ILE A 70 17.14 1.62 -2.33
C ILE A 70 16.56 3.00 -2.06
N ILE A 71 15.85 3.54 -3.03
CA ILE A 71 15.22 4.87 -2.99
C ILE A 71 13.78 4.70 -3.46
N SER A 72 12.79 5.13 -2.66
CA SER A 72 11.37 4.95 -2.98
C SER A 72 10.51 6.16 -2.64
N ARG A 73 9.46 6.41 -3.45
CA ARG A 73 8.57 7.59 -3.39
C ARG A 73 7.80 7.76 -2.08
N GLY A 74 7.50 6.68 -1.34
CA GLY A 74 6.42 6.56 -0.34
C GLY A 74 6.29 7.61 0.77
N ALA A 75 7.11 8.65 0.80
CA ALA A 75 7.01 9.78 1.73
C ALA A 75 7.79 11.04 1.27
N LEU A 76 7.90 11.24 -0.05
CA LEU A 76 8.50 12.44 -0.64
C LEU A 76 7.44 13.43 -1.17
N GLU A 77 6.17 13.26 -0.77
CA GLU A 77 5.09 14.21 -1.10
C GLU A 77 5.48 15.62 -0.66
N GLY A 78 5.65 16.51 -1.65
CA GLY A 78 6.08 17.91 -1.44
C GLY A 78 7.58 18.17 -1.55
N THR A 79 8.44 17.15 -1.66
CA THR A 79 9.87 17.37 -1.99
C THR A 79 10.10 17.36 -3.50
N TRP A 80 10.80 18.38 -3.98
CA TRP A 80 11.13 18.55 -5.38
C TRP A 80 12.04 17.41 -5.87
N PRO A 81 11.69 16.65 -6.93
CA PRO A 81 12.49 15.56 -7.47
C PRO A 81 13.95 15.94 -7.74
N GLU A 82 14.22 17.19 -8.08
CA GLU A 82 15.58 17.72 -8.27
C GLU A 82 16.43 17.63 -6.99
N ARG A 83 15.87 17.96 -5.82
CA ARG A 83 16.59 17.88 -4.53
C ARG A 83 17.01 16.44 -4.27
N VAL A 84 16.11 15.50 -4.52
CA VAL A 84 16.38 14.05 -4.37
C VAL A 84 17.52 13.62 -5.30
N ASN A 85 17.43 13.95 -6.59
CA ASN A 85 18.44 13.60 -7.58
C ASN A 85 19.82 14.20 -7.22
N ASN A 86 19.87 15.46 -6.78
CA ASN A 86 21.10 16.14 -6.36
C ASN A 86 21.72 15.50 -5.12
N SER A 87 20.90 15.20 -4.12
CA SER A 87 21.34 14.54 -2.89
C SER A 87 21.90 13.14 -3.17
N VAL A 88 21.23 12.36 -4.01
CA VAL A 88 21.69 11.02 -4.38
C VAL A 88 22.99 11.07 -5.19
N CYS A 89 23.19 12.08 -6.04
CA CYS A 89 24.46 12.29 -6.74
C CYS A 89 25.65 12.43 -5.77
N GLN A 90 25.43 13.07 -4.61
CA GLN A 90 26.45 13.15 -3.55
C GLN A 90 26.73 11.78 -2.94
N VAL A 91 25.68 10.98 -2.68
CA VAL A 91 25.83 9.60 -2.21
C VAL A 91 26.65 8.76 -3.19
N PHE A 92 26.38 8.85 -4.49
CA PHE A 92 27.13 8.10 -5.51
C PHE A 92 28.61 8.48 -5.56
N ALA A 93 28.97 9.73 -5.32
CA ALA A 93 30.36 10.16 -5.30
C ALA A 93 31.21 9.42 -4.23
N GLU A 94 30.56 8.98 -3.15
CA GLU A 94 31.19 8.29 -2.02
C GLU A 94 30.98 6.78 -2.02
N ALA A 95 29.83 6.31 -2.48
CA ALA A 95 29.45 4.90 -2.56
C ALA A 95 30.13 4.16 -3.72
N ARG A 96 31.47 4.17 -3.76
CA ARG A 96 32.28 3.56 -4.84
C ARG A 96 32.14 2.04 -4.94
N ASN A 97 31.68 1.40 -3.87
CA ASN A 97 31.42 -0.04 -3.80
C ASN A 97 29.97 -0.41 -4.11
N LEU A 98 29.14 0.55 -4.54
CA LEU A 98 27.76 0.29 -4.90
C LEU A 98 27.68 -0.72 -6.06
N GLN A 99 26.94 -1.79 -5.83
CA GLN A 99 26.71 -2.89 -6.78
C GLN A 99 25.25 -2.96 -7.24
N LYS A 100 24.30 -2.55 -6.39
CA LYS A 100 22.87 -2.58 -6.72
C LYS A 100 22.21 -1.24 -6.44
N LEU A 101 21.40 -0.77 -7.38
CA LEU A 101 20.52 0.38 -7.24
C LEU A 101 19.07 -0.05 -7.47
N THR A 102 18.19 0.35 -6.56
CA THR A 102 16.73 0.24 -6.68
C THR A 102 16.13 1.63 -6.54
N TRP A 103 15.37 2.07 -7.53
CA TRP A 103 14.79 3.41 -7.63
C TRP A 103 13.31 3.29 -7.99
N ILE A 104 12.41 3.71 -7.10
CA ILE A 104 10.97 3.40 -7.22
C ILE A 104 10.12 4.67 -7.07
N GLY A 105 9.31 4.95 -8.10
CA GLY A 105 8.26 5.96 -8.07
C GLY A 105 8.75 7.41 -8.01
N ILE A 106 10.02 7.69 -8.29
CA ILE A 106 10.57 9.06 -8.32
C ILE A 106 11.10 9.34 -9.73
N PRO A 107 10.95 10.56 -10.29
CA PRO A 107 11.60 10.92 -11.54
C PRO A 107 13.13 10.81 -11.43
N LEU A 108 13.74 9.99 -12.28
CA LEU A 108 15.19 9.81 -12.33
C LEU A 108 15.80 10.70 -13.43
N ALA A 109 16.63 11.66 -13.04
CA ALA A 109 17.27 12.57 -13.97
C ALA A 109 18.40 11.88 -14.76
N ALA A 110 18.61 12.30 -16.01
CA ALA A 110 19.70 11.79 -16.84
C ALA A 110 21.09 12.01 -16.21
N GLU A 111 21.30 13.17 -15.56
CA GLU A 111 22.56 13.49 -14.86
C GLU A 111 22.83 12.57 -13.66
N THR A 112 21.78 12.09 -12.99
CA THR A 112 21.90 11.19 -11.85
C THR A 112 22.39 9.81 -12.29
N LEU A 113 21.90 9.29 -13.42
CA LEU A 113 22.45 8.08 -14.04
C LEU A 113 23.88 8.27 -14.55
N GLU A 114 24.19 9.43 -15.13
CA GLU A 114 25.56 9.75 -15.56
C GLU A 114 26.53 9.77 -14.36
N THR A 115 26.09 10.33 -13.24
CA THR A 115 26.87 10.36 -12.01
C THR A 115 27.04 8.96 -11.43
N LEU A 116 25.99 8.13 -11.41
CA LEU A 116 26.07 6.72 -11.04
C LEU A 116 27.12 6.00 -11.89
N ARG A 117 27.07 6.17 -13.22
CA ARG A 117 28.03 5.56 -14.15
C ARG A 117 29.47 5.97 -13.87
N ARG A 118 29.69 7.26 -13.62
CA ARG A 118 31.02 7.82 -13.39
C ARG A 118 31.62 7.36 -12.06
N CYS A 119 30.81 7.34 -11.00
CA CYS A 119 31.27 7.16 -9.62
C CYS A 119 31.17 5.70 -9.13
N CYS A 120 30.16 4.95 -9.57
CA CYS A 120 29.85 3.61 -9.11
C CYS A 120 30.13 2.56 -10.20
N ARG A 121 31.42 2.34 -10.51
CA ARG A 121 31.84 1.44 -11.61
C ARG A 121 31.56 -0.05 -11.37
N ARG A 122 31.19 -0.44 -10.14
CA ARG A 122 30.93 -1.84 -9.74
C ARG A 122 29.44 -2.21 -9.83
N ILE A 123 28.61 -1.36 -10.41
CA ILE A 123 27.19 -1.60 -10.58
C ILE A 123 26.95 -2.84 -11.44
N LYS A 124 26.19 -3.78 -10.87
CA LYS A 124 25.77 -5.04 -11.46
C LYS A 124 24.25 -5.15 -11.60
N SER A 125 23.49 -4.45 -10.75
CA SER A 125 22.03 -4.48 -10.77
C SER A 125 21.46 -3.06 -10.77
N ILE A 126 20.57 -2.79 -11.71
CA ILE A 126 19.79 -1.56 -11.76
C ILE A 126 18.32 -1.96 -11.85
N TYR A 127 17.53 -1.54 -10.87
CA TYR A 127 16.08 -1.60 -10.87
C TYR A 127 15.56 -0.17 -10.84
N VAL A 128 14.83 0.23 -11.87
CA VAL A 128 14.14 1.51 -11.94
C VAL A 128 12.68 1.24 -12.23
N ASP A 129 11.82 1.80 -11.39
CA ASP A 129 10.39 1.90 -11.63
C ASP A 129 10.01 3.38 -11.62
N PHE A 130 9.69 3.91 -12.80
CA PHE A 130 9.32 5.31 -12.95
C PHE A 130 7.90 5.56 -12.39
N PRO A 131 7.59 6.80 -11.98
CA PRO A 131 6.21 7.16 -11.65
C PRO A 131 5.23 6.82 -12.77
N GLU A 132 4.09 6.20 -12.48
CA GLU A 132 3.07 5.87 -13.49
C GLU A 132 2.50 7.11 -14.21
N ASN A 133 2.58 8.26 -13.54
CA ASN A 133 2.13 9.57 -14.02
C ASN A 133 3.27 10.49 -14.48
N MET A 134 4.40 9.92 -14.91
CA MET A 134 5.52 10.69 -15.48
C MET A 134 5.09 11.64 -16.61
N GLU A 135 4.21 11.18 -17.50
CA GLU A 135 3.81 11.99 -18.65
C GLU A 135 3.01 13.24 -18.24
N GLU A 136 1.98 13.09 -17.42
CA GLU A 136 1.13 14.21 -16.99
C GLU A 136 1.82 15.10 -15.95
N MET A 137 2.23 14.53 -14.82
CA MET A 137 2.65 15.32 -13.66
C MET A 137 4.06 15.88 -13.78
N VAL A 138 4.94 15.23 -14.54
CA VAL A 138 6.36 15.60 -14.61
C VAL A 138 6.70 16.21 -15.95
N LEU A 139 6.21 15.63 -17.04
CA LEU A 139 6.49 16.12 -18.39
C LEU A 139 5.41 17.08 -18.91
N GLY A 140 4.27 17.24 -18.23
CA GLY A 140 3.17 18.07 -18.70
C GLY A 140 2.66 17.65 -20.09
N LEU A 141 2.64 16.36 -20.38
CA LEU A 141 2.13 15.80 -21.64
C LEU A 141 0.65 15.46 -21.49
N SER A 142 -0.18 16.01 -22.36
CA SER A 142 -1.60 15.67 -22.43
C SER A 142 -1.79 14.24 -22.98
N ILE A 143 -2.71 13.50 -22.37
CA ILE A 143 -3.12 12.16 -22.81
C ILE A 143 -4.27 12.22 -23.82
N ALA A 144 -5.03 13.31 -23.86
CA ALA A 144 -6.24 13.44 -24.67
C ALA A 144 -5.99 13.42 -26.20
N GLY A 145 -4.73 13.49 -26.64
CA GLY A 145 -4.38 13.37 -28.05
C GLY A 145 -4.77 14.57 -28.91
N ASP A 146 -5.50 15.53 -28.36
CA ASP A 146 -5.73 16.83 -28.98
C ASP A 146 -4.39 17.56 -29.08
N GLU A 147 -4.07 17.96 -30.31
CA GLU A 147 -2.95 18.84 -30.63
C GLU A 147 -3.00 19.98 -29.62
N LEU A 148 -1.94 20.10 -28.81
CA LEU A 148 -1.69 21.23 -27.94
C LEU A 148 -2.13 22.48 -28.70
N GLU A 149 -3.32 23.02 -28.41
CA GLU A 149 -3.54 24.43 -28.69
C GLU A 149 -2.35 25.11 -28.01
N ASP A 150 -1.61 25.89 -28.80
CA ASP A 150 -0.35 26.55 -28.47
C ASP A 150 -0.51 27.56 -27.31
N ASP A 151 -1.12 27.16 -26.20
CA ASP A 151 -1.13 27.89 -24.94
C ASP A 151 0.27 27.76 -24.36
N GLU A 152 1.10 28.69 -24.84
CA GLU A 152 2.23 29.33 -24.21
C GLU A 152 2.85 28.52 -23.05
N SER A 153 3.76 27.63 -23.44
CA SER A 153 5.03 27.38 -22.74
C SER A 153 4.99 27.48 -21.22
N ASP A 154 4.52 26.42 -20.57
CA ASP A 154 4.90 26.19 -19.18
C ASP A 154 6.41 25.92 -19.16
N GLU A 155 7.21 26.96 -18.93
CA GLU A 155 8.69 26.91 -18.95
C GLU A 155 9.19 25.80 -18.01
N ASP A 156 8.47 25.56 -16.91
CA ASP A 156 8.73 24.51 -15.93
C ASP A 156 8.58 23.11 -16.55
N ALA A 157 7.55 22.87 -17.38
CA ALA A 157 7.37 21.60 -18.08
C ALA A 157 8.47 21.37 -19.13
N LEU A 158 8.92 22.43 -19.83
CA LEU A 158 10.06 22.33 -20.75
C LEU A 158 11.37 22.03 -20.02
N ALA A 159 11.60 22.65 -18.87
CA ALA A 159 12.76 22.37 -18.02
C ALA A 159 12.74 20.93 -17.50
N ALA A 160 11.59 20.46 -16.98
CA ALA A 160 11.41 19.09 -16.52
C ALA A 160 11.62 18.07 -17.66
N ARG A 161 11.10 18.36 -18.87
CA ARG A 161 11.39 17.54 -20.07
C ARG A 161 12.88 17.49 -20.37
N ALA A 162 13.63 18.57 -20.22
CA ALA A 162 15.07 18.54 -20.45
C ALA A 162 15.82 17.65 -19.43
N LEU A 163 15.33 17.59 -18.19
CA LEU A 163 15.96 16.84 -17.09
C LEU A 163 15.62 15.34 -17.09
N TYR A 164 14.36 15.01 -17.34
CA TYR A 164 13.80 13.68 -17.10
C TYR A 164 13.49 12.89 -18.37
N ARG A 165 13.64 13.50 -19.56
CA ARG A 165 13.35 12.79 -20.81
C ARG A 165 14.39 11.71 -21.09
N ALA A 166 13.88 10.49 -21.26
CA ALA A 166 14.62 9.32 -21.74
C ALA A 166 16.02 9.12 -21.10
N PRO A 167 16.10 8.92 -19.77
CA PRO A 167 17.33 8.53 -19.09
C PRO A 167 18.00 7.34 -19.79
N SER A 168 19.29 7.48 -20.14
CA SER A 168 20.04 6.45 -20.85
C SER A 168 20.81 5.53 -19.90
N PHE A 169 20.54 4.24 -19.97
CA PHE A 169 21.25 3.20 -19.20
C PHE A 169 22.56 2.76 -19.88
N LEU A 170 23.06 3.53 -20.85
CA LEU A 170 24.29 3.22 -21.56
C LEU A 170 25.54 3.41 -20.70
N GLY A 171 26.38 2.38 -20.67
CA GLY A 171 27.71 2.45 -20.07
C GLY A 171 27.90 1.67 -18.77
N PHE A 172 27.01 0.71 -18.49
CA PHE A 172 27.20 -0.32 -17.46
C PHE A 172 27.56 -1.67 -18.13
N PRO A 173 28.83 -1.92 -18.49
CA PRO A 173 29.21 -3.11 -19.26
C PRO A 173 29.15 -4.41 -18.45
N GLU A 174 29.24 -4.32 -17.11
CA GLU A 174 29.20 -5.46 -16.18
C GLU A 174 27.80 -5.68 -15.59
N ILE A 175 26.76 -5.09 -16.18
CA ILE A 175 25.40 -5.25 -15.69
C ILE A 175 24.96 -6.72 -15.82
N GLU A 176 24.49 -7.29 -14.72
CA GLU A 176 23.97 -8.64 -14.59
C GLU A 176 22.43 -8.64 -14.52
N SER A 177 21.85 -7.55 -14.01
CA SER A 177 20.39 -7.38 -13.87
C SER A 177 19.96 -5.97 -14.25
N LEU A 178 19.01 -5.86 -15.18
CA LEU A 178 18.43 -4.60 -15.62
C LEU A 178 16.91 -4.69 -15.60
N HIS A 179 16.27 -3.90 -14.76
CA HIS A 179 14.82 -3.79 -14.68
C HIS A 179 14.42 -2.32 -14.85
N VAL A 180 13.56 -2.05 -15.85
CA VAL A 180 13.08 -0.70 -16.16
C VAL A 180 11.56 -0.77 -16.38
N TYR A 181 10.80 -0.35 -15.38
CA TYR A 181 9.34 -0.32 -15.39
C TYR A 181 8.81 1.08 -15.65
N ASN A 182 7.58 1.16 -16.14
CA ASN A 182 6.90 2.41 -16.48
C ASN A 182 7.70 3.26 -17.48
N ILE A 183 8.22 2.63 -18.54
CA ILE A 183 8.89 3.33 -19.65
C ILE A 183 7.93 4.31 -20.32
N PHE A 184 8.32 5.58 -20.39
CA PHE A 184 7.46 6.69 -20.80
C PHE A 184 7.99 7.49 -21.99
N ASP A 185 7.21 8.47 -22.48
CA ASP A 185 7.56 9.40 -23.56
C ASP A 185 7.91 8.73 -24.91
N ASP A 186 9.16 8.82 -25.37
CA ASP A 186 9.58 8.30 -26.66
C ASP A 186 9.92 6.81 -26.55
N LEU A 187 8.88 5.99 -26.71
CA LEU A 187 8.98 4.53 -26.67
C LEU A 187 9.97 3.97 -27.70
N ARG A 188 10.14 4.62 -28.85
CA ARG A 188 11.11 4.19 -29.87
C ARG A 188 12.53 4.46 -29.38
N HIS A 189 12.79 5.64 -28.84
CA HIS A 189 14.10 5.99 -28.30
C HIS A 189 14.50 5.02 -27.18
N PHE A 190 13.62 4.76 -26.21
CA PHE A 190 13.87 3.80 -25.15
C PHE A 190 14.21 2.40 -25.69
N ARG A 191 13.47 1.93 -26.70
CA ARG A 191 13.74 0.64 -27.35
C ARG A 191 15.15 0.59 -27.93
N GLU A 192 15.51 1.60 -28.74
CA GLU A 192 16.82 1.68 -29.39
C GLU A 192 17.95 1.74 -28.35
N ASP A 193 17.75 2.46 -27.24
CA ASP A 193 18.72 2.56 -26.16
C ASP A 193 18.85 1.26 -25.36
N ILE A 194 17.74 0.59 -25.02
CA ILE A 194 17.77 -0.73 -24.38
C ILE A 194 18.52 -1.73 -25.25
N VAL A 195 18.28 -1.77 -26.57
CA VAL A 195 19.03 -2.63 -27.50
C VAL A 195 20.54 -2.34 -27.45
N LYS A 196 20.94 -1.07 -27.40
CA LYS A 196 22.35 -0.69 -27.28
C LYS A 196 22.95 -1.12 -25.94
N VAL A 197 22.18 -1.05 -24.84
CA VAL A 197 22.59 -1.47 -23.48
C VAL A 197 22.82 -2.97 -23.45
N ILE A 198 21.80 -3.76 -23.79
CA ILE A 198 21.87 -5.22 -23.70
C ILE A 198 22.90 -5.83 -24.66
N ARG A 199 23.17 -5.19 -25.81
CA ARG A 199 24.26 -5.60 -26.71
C ARG A 199 25.65 -5.45 -26.08
N LYS A 200 25.81 -4.46 -25.19
CA LYS A 200 27.08 -4.19 -24.49
C LYS A 200 27.18 -4.90 -23.13
N ALA A 201 26.16 -5.67 -22.75
CA ALA A 201 26.05 -6.34 -21.46
C ALA A 201 26.05 -7.88 -21.61
N PRO A 202 27.19 -8.52 -21.96
CA PRO A 202 27.25 -9.98 -22.14
C PRO A 202 27.01 -10.76 -20.84
N THR A 203 27.16 -10.11 -19.68
CA THR A 203 26.91 -10.66 -18.35
C THR A 203 25.45 -10.60 -17.93
N LEU A 204 24.56 -10.00 -18.72
CA LEU A 204 23.16 -9.86 -18.37
C LEU A 204 22.52 -11.24 -18.17
N ARG A 205 21.87 -11.42 -17.01
CA ARG A 205 21.16 -12.64 -16.57
C ARG A 205 19.70 -12.36 -16.23
N SER A 206 19.34 -11.13 -15.87
CA SER A 206 17.96 -10.74 -15.57
C SER A 206 17.58 -9.50 -16.37
N LEU A 207 16.41 -9.55 -17.01
CA LEU A 207 15.84 -8.43 -17.75
C LEU A 207 14.37 -8.27 -17.37
N GLY A 208 13.95 -7.09 -16.93
CA GLY A 208 12.56 -6.72 -16.74
C GLY A 208 12.22 -5.41 -17.42
N LEU A 209 11.15 -5.38 -18.20
CA LEU A 209 10.74 -4.18 -18.95
C LEU A 209 9.22 -4.03 -18.88
N SER A 210 8.73 -2.81 -18.69
CA SER A 210 7.30 -2.49 -18.74
C SER A 210 7.08 -1.09 -19.31
N LEU A 211 6.02 -0.91 -20.12
CA LEU A 211 5.63 0.41 -20.62
C LEU A 211 4.66 1.08 -19.64
N ALA A 212 4.78 2.41 -19.51
CA ALA A 212 3.85 3.19 -18.70
C ALA A 212 2.45 3.19 -19.33
N ILE A 213 1.43 3.02 -18.49
CA ILE A 213 0.02 3.09 -18.89
C ILE A 213 -0.30 4.43 -19.59
N GLY A 214 0.25 5.54 -19.09
CA GLY A 214 0.07 6.87 -19.71
C GLY A 214 0.56 6.94 -21.15
N SER A 215 1.73 6.36 -21.44
CA SER A 215 2.28 6.33 -22.80
C SER A 215 1.48 5.48 -23.76
N ILE A 216 0.94 4.36 -23.26
CA ILE A 216 0.04 3.50 -24.04
C ILE A 216 -1.24 4.28 -24.37
N ALA A 217 -1.84 4.96 -23.37
CA ALA A 217 -3.05 5.75 -23.55
C ALA A 217 -2.86 6.91 -24.53
N ARG A 218 -1.79 7.69 -24.37
CA ARG A 218 -1.44 8.76 -25.31
C ARG A 218 -1.25 8.23 -26.73
N CYS A 219 -0.50 7.14 -26.90
CA CYS A 219 -0.31 6.54 -28.22
C CYS A 219 -1.62 6.00 -28.82
N TYR A 220 -2.51 5.45 -28.00
CA TYR A 220 -3.82 4.97 -28.45
C TYR A 220 -4.71 6.14 -28.90
N ASN A 221 -4.85 7.17 -28.08
CA ASN A 221 -5.68 8.35 -28.35
C ASN A 221 -5.19 9.13 -29.59
N SER A 222 -3.87 9.25 -29.78
CA SER A 222 -3.29 9.88 -30.97
C SER A 222 -3.28 8.98 -32.23
N GLY A 223 -3.89 7.78 -32.19
CA GLY A 223 -3.89 6.85 -33.32
C GLY A 223 -2.53 6.24 -33.68
N HIS A 224 -1.57 6.29 -32.75
CA HIS A 224 -0.21 5.78 -32.88
C HIS A 224 -0.01 4.40 -32.22
N VAL A 225 -1.02 3.53 -32.30
CA VAL A 225 -1.02 2.16 -31.72
C VAL A 225 0.24 1.37 -32.10
N GLY A 226 0.78 1.58 -33.30
CA GLY A 226 2.01 0.95 -33.77
C GLY A 226 3.28 1.28 -32.97
N GLN A 227 3.25 2.27 -32.06
CA GLN A 227 4.38 2.57 -31.16
C GLN A 227 4.54 1.52 -30.06
N TYR A 228 3.45 1.15 -29.38
CA TYR A 228 3.47 0.15 -28.30
C TYR A 228 3.12 -1.26 -28.78
N ASN A 229 2.22 -1.42 -29.77
CA ASN A 229 1.84 -2.74 -30.26
C ASN A 229 3.03 -3.42 -30.96
N GLY A 230 3.44 -4.61 -30.52
CA GLY A 230 4.62 -5.33 -31.01
C GLY A 230 5.94 -4.65 -30.66
N TRP A 231 5.97 -3.80 -29.63
CA TRP A 231 7.18 -3.09 -29.20
C TRP A 231 8.31 -4.06 -28.85
N PHE A 232 8.00 -5.14 -28.13
CA PHE A 232 8.98 -6.15 -27.74
C PHE A 232 9.48 -6.97 -28.94
N ASP A 233 8.60 -7.34 -29.88
CA ASP A 233 9.03 -8.03 -31.11
C ASP A 233 10.02 -7.18 -31.94
N ARG A 234 9.78 -5.86 -32.01
CA ARG A 234 10.73 -4.92 -32.64
C ARG A 234 12.05 -4.85 -31.89
N LEU A 235 12.03 -4.86 -30.56
CA LEU A 235 13.24 -4.90 -29.73
C LEU A 235 14.05 -6.16 -30.03
N CYS A 236 13.42 -7.33 -30.01
CA CYS A 236 14.03 -8.61 -30.35
C CYS A 236 14.63 -8.59 -31.77
N GLY A 237 13.88 -8.08 -32.74
CA GLY A 237 14.32 -7.97 -34.14
C GLY A 237 15.47 -6.99 -34.36
N GLU A 238 15.49 -5.86 -33.65
CA GLU A 238 16.60 -4.90 -33.66
C GLU A 238 17.86 -5.50 -33.02
N TYR A 239 17.72 -6.21 -31.89
CA TYR A 239 18.82 -6.93 -31.26
C TYR A 239 19.40 -8.00 -32.18
N ALA A 240 18.55 -8.85 -32.76
CA ALA A 240 18.98 -9.92 -33.67
C ALA A 240 19.69 -9.37 -34.93
N ARG A 241 19.18 -8.28 -35.52
CA ARG A 241 19.82 -7.60 -36.66
C ARG A 241 21.18 -7.00 -36.34
N SER A 242 21.47 -6.72 -35.06
CA SER A 242 22.77 -6.22 -34.65
C SER A 242 23.89 -7.27 -34.74
N GLY A 243 23.54 -8.55 -34.95
CA GLY A 243 24.49 -9.67 -35.00
C GLY A 243 25.03 -10.08 -33.63
N ALA A 244 24.45 -9.55 -32.54
CA ALA A 244 24.78 -9.94 -31.19
C ALA A 244 24.42 -11.43 -30.93
N PRO A 245 25.19 -12.16 -30.11
CA PRO A 245 24.81 -13.49 -29.68
C PRO A 245 23.52 -13.43 -28.86
N ARG A 246 22.74 -14.51 -28.85
CA ARG A 246 21.52 -14.60 -28.02
C ARG A 246 21.88 -14.39 -26.54
N LEU A 247 21.01 -13.68 -25.82
CA LEU A 247 21.22 -13.41 -24.40
C LEU A 247 21.03 -14.68 -23.56
N GLN A 248 21.93 -14.93 -22.61
CA GLN A 248 21.85 -16.03 -21.66
C GLN A 248 21.09 -15.60 -20.40
N LEU A 249 19.83 -15.19 -20.56
CA LEU A 249 19.00 -14.75 -19.44
C LEU A 249 18.53 -15.94 -18.61
N GLY A 250 18.69 -15.85 -17.29
CA GLY A 250 18.05 -16.72 -16.31
C GLY A 250 16.66 -16.24 -15.90
N SER A 251 16.41 -14.93 -15.94
CA SER A 251 15.11 -14.34 -15.59
C SER A 251 14.66 -13.32 -16.64
N LEU A 252 13.38 -13.40 -17.02
CA LEU A 252 12.74 -12.46 -17.94
C LEU A 252 11.38 -12.03 -17.37
N ILE A 253 11.21 -10.72 -17.18
CA ILE A 253 9.96 -10.10 -16.77
C ILE A 253 9.41 -9.26 -17.92
N CYS A 254 8.28 -9.71 -18.45
CA CYS A 254 7.53 -9.11 -19.54
C CYS A 254 6.39 -8.30 -18.92
N GLY A 255 6.61 -7.03 -18.61
CA GLY A 255 5.60 -6.15 -18.04
C GLY A 255 4.56 -5.67 -19.05
N THR A 256 3.77 -4.68 -18.65
CA THR A 256 2.66 -4.09 -19.43
C THR A 256 3.11 -3.74 -20.86
N ALA A 257 2.43 -4.32 -21.86
CA ALA A 257 2.70 -4.19 -23.29
C ALA A 257 4.12 -4.61 -23.76
N VAL A 258 4.90 -5.32 -22.93
CA VAL A 258 6.25 -5.80 -23.23
C VAL A 258 6.26 -7.33 -23.27
N TYR A 259 5.69 -7.91 -24.32
CA TYR A 259 5.62 -9.37 -24.49
C TYR A 259 5.74 -9.78 -25.96
N PRO A 260 6.18 -11.02 -26.27
CA PRO A 260 6.31 -11.49 -27.64
C PRO A 260 4.92 -11.83 -28.21
N THR A 261 4.58 -11.26 -29.36
CA THR A 261 3.40 -11.69 -30.15
C THR A 261 3.75 -12.76 -31.17
N ARG A 262 5.05 -13.01 -31.40
CA ARG A 262 5.53 -14.03 -32.32
C ARG A 262 6.52 -14.97 -31.65
N ALA A 263 6.38 -16.26 -31.95
CA ALA A 263 7.23 -17.29 -31.35
C ALA A 263 8.72 -17.16 -31.72
N ASP A 264 9.02 -16.67 -32.93
CA ASP A 264 10.38 -16.51 -33.42
C ASP A 264 11.13 -15.34 -32.76
N SER A 265 10.43 -14.28 -32.35
CA SER A 265 11.02 -13.10 -31.71
C SER A 265 11.87 -13.47 -30.50
N LEU A 266 11.30 -14.24 -29.58
CA LEU A 266 11.99 -14.62 -28.35
C LEU A 266 13.20 -15.52 -28.63
N SER A 267 13.05 -16.51 -29.51
CA SER A 267 14.12 -17.43 -29.87
C SER A 267 15.32 -16.76 -30.56
N ASN A 268 15.10 -15.62 -31.24
CA ASN A 268 16.15 -14.82 -31.85
C ASN A 268 16.83 -13.87 -30.85
N PHE A 269 16.19 -13.63 -29.71
CA PHE A 269 16.62 -12.69 -28.69
C PHE A 269 17.39 -13.37 -27.55
N ILE A 270 16.87 -14.48 -27.03
CA ILE A 270 17.40 -15.19 -25.86
C ILE A 270 17.75 -16.64 -26.16
N ASP A 271 18.71 -17.18 -25.43
CA ASP A 271 18.96 -18.61 -25.34
C ASP A 271 17.97 -19.20 -24.32
N LEU A 272 16.88 -19.78 -24.81
CA LEU A 272 15.83 -20.38 -23.99
C LEU A 272 16.34 -21.50 -23.08
N THR A 273 17.48 -22.11 -23.39
CA THR A 273 18.06 -23.14 -22.53
C THR A 273 18.55 -22.58 -21.20
N CYS A 274 18.88 -21.29 -21.12
CA CYS A 274 19.33 -20.65 -19.89
C CYS A 274 18.18 -20.13 -19.00
N LEU A 275 16.95 -20.08 -19.53
CA LEU A 275 15.83 -19.41 -18.88
C LEU A 275 15.29 -20.24 -17.71
N GLU A 276 15.29 -19.66 -16.51
CA GLU A 276 14.83 -20.29 -15.27
C GLU A 276 13.51 -19.68 -14.74
N GLN A 277 13.28 -18.39 -14.99
CA GLN A 277 12.10 -17.65 -14.54
C GLN A 277 11.51 -16.78 -15.64
N VAL A 278 10.17 -16.83 -15.76
CA VAL A 278 9.38 -15.94 -16.60
C VAL A 278 8.23 -15.34 -15.79
N HIS A 279 8.00 -14.05 -15.96
CA HIS A 279 6.76 -13.38 -15.57
C HIS A 279 6.18 -12.62 -16.77
N VAL A 280 4.86 -12.69 -16.97
CA VAL A 280 4.15 -11.98 -18.05
C VAL A 280 2.94 -11.21 -17.50
N GLU A 281 2.98 -9.88 -17.59
CA GLU A 281 1.91 -8.99 -17.18
C GLU A 281 0.87 -8.84 -18.31
N ASN A 282 0.08 -9.89 -18.55
CA ASN A 282 -0.93 -10.00 -19.60
C ASN A 282 -2.26 -9.28 -19.27
N ARG A 283 -2.20 -8.13 -18.60
CA ARG A 283 -3.38 -7.31 -18.28
C ARG A 283 -3.68 -6.29 -19.37
N SER A 284 -4.97 -6.05 -19.61
CA SER A 284 -5.39 -4.88 -20.38
C SER A 284 -5.23 -3.62 -19.53
N VAL A 285 -5.16 -2.47 -20.22
CA VAL A 285 -4.92 -1.19 -19.57
C VAL A 285 -6.23 -0.42 -19.50
N SER A 286 -6.52 0.20 -18.35
CA SER A 286 -7.65 1.10 -18.18
C SER A 286 -7.17 2.41 -17.58
N ARG A 287 -7.51 3.54 -18.21
CA ARG A 287 -7.23 4.89 -17.70
C ARG A 287 -8.37 5.83 -18.11
N GLU A 288 -8.88 6.63 -17.18
CA GLU A 288 -9.92 7.65 -17.43
C GLU A 288 -11.19 7.07 -18.07
N GLY A 289 -11.59 5.86 -17.67
CA GLY A 289 -12.72 5.15 -18.28
C GLY A 289 -12.46 4.63 -19.70
N THR A 290 -11.28 4.89 -20.29
CA THR A 290 -10.86 4.30 -21.56
C THR A 290 -10.20 2.96 -21.30
N TYR A 291 -10.87 1.88 -21.71
CA TYR A 291 -10.32 0.54 -21.73
C TYR A 291 -9.53 0.32 -23.03
N ILE A 292 -8.23 0.13 -22.90
CA ILE A 292 -7.31 -0.16 -23.99
C ILE A 292 -6.98 -1.64 -23.92
N SER A 293 -7.69 -2.41 -24.75
CA SER A 293 -7.37 -3.82 -24.92
C SER A 293 -6.02 -3.92 -25.64
N LEU A 294 -5.03 -4.52 -24.97
CA LEU A 294 -3.70 -4.71 -25.56
C LEU A 294 -3.64 -5.93 -26.50
N TYR A 295 -4.76 -6.63 -26.61
CA TYR A 295 -4.97 -7.84 -27.39
C TYR A 295 -6.40 -7.84 -27.91
N ASP A 296 -6.68 -8.57 -28.98
CA ASP A 296 -8.05 -8.70 -29.45
C ASP A 296 -8.91 -9.31 -28.33
N SER A 297 -10.16 -8.87 -28.19
CA SER A 297 -11.13 -9.25 -27.15
C SER A 297 -11.54 -10.73 -27.15
N SER A 298 -10.73 -11.61 -27.73
CA SER A 298 -10.84 -13.05 -27.67
C SER A 298 -10.40 -13.60 -26.31
N GLU A 299 -10.79 -14.84 -26.03
CA GLU A 299 -10.28 -15.66 -24.94
C GLU A 299 -8.73 -15.70 -24.94
N HIS A 300 -8.10 -15.60 -26.12
CA HIS A 300 -6.65 -15.52 -26.31
C HIS A 300 -6.12 -14.08 -26.19
N SER A 301 -4.99 -13.91 -25.49
CA SER A 301 -4.27 -12.63 -25.36
C SER A 301 -3.35 -12.30 -26.53
N GLY A 302 -3.23 -13.19 -27.53
CA GLY A 302 -2.30 -13.01 -28.65
C GLY A 302 -0.81 -13.04 -28.26
N ILE A 303 -0.50 -13.33 -27.00
CA ILE A 303 0.86 -13.53 -26.49
C ILE A 303 1.33 -14.91 -26.91
N ALA A 304 2.55 -15.00 -27.45
CA ALA A 304 3.14 -16.26 -27.87
C ALA A 304 3.66 -17.07 -26.66
N PHE A 305 2.79 -17.50 -25.75
CA PHE A 305 3.16 -18.25 -24.53
C PHE A 305 3.94 -19.54 -24.80
N THR A 306 3.67 -20.19 -25.94
CA THR A 306 4.40 -21.36 -26.44
C THR A 306 5.91 -21.11 -26.57
N SER A 307 6.34 -19.85 -26.70
CA SER A 307 7.75 -19.47 -26.77
C SER A 307 8.47 -19.69 -25.44
N PHE A 308 7.78 -19.43 -24.32
CA PHE A 308 8.32 -19.62 -22.98
C PHE A 308 8.23 -21.09 -22.56
N LEU A 309 7.13 -21.75 -22.91
CA LEU A 309 6.80 -23.12 -22.54
C LEU A 309 7.20 -24.15 -23.62
N SER A 310 8.34 -23.93 -24.26
CA SER A 310 8.84 -24.84 -25.30
C SER A 310 9.76 -25.92 -24.71
N ASN A 311 9.97 -27.01 -25.45
CA ASN A 311 10.97 -28.04 -25.12
C ASN A 311 12.43 -27.52 -25.06
N GLN A 312 12.68 -26.27 -25.47
CA GLN A 312 13.98 -25.61 -25.35
C GLN A 312 14.18 -24.99 -23.95
N SER A 313 13.10 -24.63 -23.25
CA SER A 313 13.11 -24.03 -21.91
C SER A 313 13.24 -25.07 -20.79
N ARG A 314 14.18 -26.02 -20.94
CA ARG A 314 14.31 -27.17 -20.02
C ARG A 314 14.78 -26.82 -18.62
N HIS A 315 15.26 -25.60 -18.40
CA HIS A 315 15.66 -25.10 -17.09
C HIS A 315 14.62 -24.17 -16.47
N LEU A 316 13.47 -23.98 -17.13
CA LEU A 316 12.38 -23.18 -16.58
C LEU A 316 11.87 -23.84 -15.31
N ARG A 317 11.98 -23.11 -14.20
CA ARG A 317 11.56 -23.51 -12.85
C ARG A 317 10.41 -22.68 -12.34
N ARG A 318 10.19 -21.49 -12.90
CA ARG A 318 9.11 -20.59 -12.51
C ARG A 318 8.49 -19.96 -13.75
N PHE A 319 7.17 -20.08 -13.83
CA PHE A 319 6.35 -19.38 -14.79
C PHE A 319 5.26 -18.65 -14.02
N SER A 320 5.09 -17.37 -14.31
CA SER A 320 4.02 -16.57 -13.73
C SER A 320 3.41 -15.65 -14.76
N ALA A 321 2.14 -15.32 -14.58
CA ALA A 321 1.46 -14.34 -15.39
C ALA A 321 0.50 -13.52 -14.53
N PHE A 322 0.03 -12.39 -15.03
CA PHE A 322 -1.00 -11.62 -14.33
C PHE A 322 -2.32 -12.40 -14.31
N GLN A 323 -2.83 -12.83 -15.46
CA GLN A 323 -4.03 -13.65 -15.61
C GLN A 323 -3.71 -15.03 -16.17
N PHE A 324 -4.42 -16.06 -15.69
CA PHE A 324 -4.53 -17.33 -16.41
C PHE A 324 -5.54 -17.16 -17.57
N ARG A 325 -5.27 -17.78 -18.73
CA ARG A 325 -6.07 -17.67 -19.97
C ARG A 325 -5.93 -18.94 -20.83
N ASP A 326 -6.82 -19.10 -21.81
CA ASP A 326 -6.83 -20.23 -22.75
C ASP A 326 -5.53 -20.42 -23.53
N ASP A 327 -4.84 -19.34 -23.91
CA ASP A 327 -3.55 -19.43 -24.60
C ASP A 327 -2.41 -19.93 -23.69
N ILE A 328 -2.50 -19.73 -22.38
CA ILE A 328 -1.62 -20.34 -21.39
C ILE A 328 -1.92 -21.83 -21.27
N LEU A 329 -3.21 -22.20 -21.22
CA LEU A 329 -3.67 -23.59 -21.21
C LEU A 329 -3.17 -24.35 -22.45
N GLU A 330 -3.37 -23.78 -23.64
CA GLU A 330 -2.87 -24.30 -24.92
C GLU A 330 -1.35 -24.48 -24.91
N ALA A 331 -0.61 -23.48 -24.40
CA ALA A 331 0.83 -23.55 -24.33
C ALA A 331 1.32 -24.66 -23.39
N PHE A 332 0.63 -24.89 -22.28
CA PHE A 332 0.88 -26.02 -21.38
C PHE A 332 0.53 -27.37 -22.04
N GLY A 333 -0.57 -27.45 -22.78
CA GLY A 333 -0.96 -28.62 -23.56
C GLY A 333 0.07 -29.03 -24.63
N GLY A 334 0.88 -28.06 -25.10
CA GLY A 334 1.99 -28.31 -26.02
C GLY A 334 3.26 -28.91 -25.39
N ILE A 335 3.36 -28.97 -24.05
CA ILE A 335 4.55 -29.51 -23.37
C ILE A 335 4.51 -31.04 -23.41
N ASN A 336 5.44 -31.63 -24.16
CA ASN A 336 5.52 -33.08 -24.33
C ASN A 336 6.41 -33.77 -23.28
N ASP A 337 7.29 -33.02 -22.59
CA ASP A 337 8.22 -33.56 -21.59
C ASP A 337 7.72 -33.29 -20.16
N PRO A 338 7.19 -34.30 -19.44
CA PRO A 338 6.68 -34.13 -18.08
C PRO A 338 7.79 -33.76 -17.06
N ASN A 339 9.07 -33.95 -17.39
CA ASN A 339 10.15 -33.50 -16.51
C ASN A 339 10.25 -31.98 -16.46
N VAL A 340 9.87 -31.29 -17.55
CA VAL A 340 9.82 -29.83 -17.58
C VAL A 340 8.74 -29.35 -16.62
N THR A 341 7.54 -29.91 -16.66
CA THR A 341 6.45 -29.46 -15.77
C THR A 341 6.71 -29.82 -14.31
N ARG A 342 7.34 -30.98 -14.03
CA ARG A 342 7.66 -31.45 -12.67
C ARG A 342 8.56 -30.52 -11.85
N GLN A 343 9.28 -29.61 -12.49
CA GLN A 343 10.11 -28.60 -11.82
C GLN A 343 9.44 -27.21 -11.79
N LEU A 344 8.31 -27.02 -12.48
CA LEU A 344 7.66 -25.72 -12.60
C LEU A 344 6.91 -25.33 -11.33
N ALA A 345 7.11 -24.07 -10.96
CA ALA A 345 6.33 -23.29 -10.03
C ALA A 345 5.42 -22.34 -10.81
N LEU A 346 4.10 -22.43 -10.63
CA LEU A 346 3.11 -21.61 -11.33
C LEU A 346 2.46 -20.59 -10.39
N SER A 347 2.46 -19.30 -10.76
CA SER A 347 1.75 -18.26 -10.00
C SER A 347 1.01 -17.29 -10.92
N PHE A 348 -0.23 -16.95 -10.54
CA PHE A 348 -1.11 -16.09 -11.34
C PHE A 348 -1.77 -15.06 -10.45
N GLU A 349 -1.62 -13.77 -10.76
CA GLU A 349 -2.05 -12.67 -9.90
C GLU A 349 -3.57 -12.56 -9.79
N ASP A 350 -4.27 -12.60 -10.91
CA ASP A 350 -5.72 -12.61 -11.06
C ASP A 350 -6.10 -13.97 -11.67
N GLN A 351 -6.88 -14.75 -10.92
CA GLN A 351 -7.27 -16.09 -11.32
C GLN A 351 -8.79 -16.12 -11.44
N ASP A 352 -9.29 -16.46 -12.63
CA ASP A 352 -10.59 -17.10 -12.73
C ASP A 352 -10.38 -18.60 -12.46
N TYR A 353 -10.94 -19.08 -11.35
CA TYR A 353 -10.66 -20.38 -10.73
C TYR A 353 -10.97 -21.58 -11.62
N VAL A 354 -11.88 -21.38 -12.57
CA VAL A 354 -12.32 -22.41 -13.51
C VAL A 354 -11.15 -22.87 -14.38
N GLU A 355 -10.27 -21.97 -14.80
CA GLU A 355 -9.28 -22.28 -15.83
C GLU A 355 -8.01 -22.95 -15.26
N ILE A 356 -7.58 -22.59 -14.05
CA ILE A 356 -6.42 -23.27 -13.42
C ILE A 356 -6.77 -24.69 -13.01
N HIS A 357 -8.05 -24.97 -12.73
CA HIS A 357 -8.55 -26.30 -12.40
C HIS A 357 -8.36 -27.28 -13.57
N ASP A 358 -8.42 -26.79 -14.81
CA ASP A 358 -8.26 -27.61 -16.02
C ASP A 358 -6.86 -28.22 -16.13
N LEU A 359 -5.82 -27.59 -15.55
CA LEU A 359 -4.47 -28.17 -15.46
C LEU A 359 -4.42 -29.47 -14.64
N PHE A 360 -5.41 -29.69 -13.77
CA PHE A 360 -5.50 -30.85 -12.88
C PHE A 360 -6.47 -31.92 -13.37
N GLN A 361 -7.17 -31.68 -14.48
CA GLN A 361 -8.13 -32.61 -15.05
C GLN A 361 -7.55 -33.36 -16.24
N GLN A 362 -8.21 -34.44 -16.66
CA GLN A 362 -7.90 -35.05 -17.96
C GLN A 362 -8.63 -34.26 -19.04
N ASP A 363 -7.91 -33.91 -20.11
CA ASP A 363 -8.47 -33.22 -21.27
C ASP A 363 -8.24 -34.08 -22.53
N GLU A 364 -9.30 -34.27 -23.32
CA GLU A 364 -9.23 -35.03 -24.59
C GLU A 364 -8.36 -34.33 -25.64
N ASN A 365 -8.30 -32.99 -25.61
CA ASN A 365 -7.48 -32.18 -26.51
C ASN A 365 -6.02 -32.11 -26.05
N TYR A 366 -5.77 -32.26 -24.74
CA TYR A 366 -4.43 -32.19 -24.14
C TYR A 366 -4.08 -33.49 -23.40
N PRO A 367 -3.60 -34.53 -24.11
CA PRO A 367 -3.37 -35.87 -23.53
C PRO A 367 -2.26 -35.92 -22.47
N HIS A 368 -1.50 -34.84 -22.29
CA HIS A 368 -0.47 -34.72 -21.27
C HIS A 368 -1.02 -34.28 -19.91
N PHE A 369 -2.30 -33.93 -19.85
CA PHE A 369 -2.96 -33.53 -18.62
C PHE A 369 -3.44 -34.76 -17.82
N PRO A 370 -3.44 -34.67 -16.48
CA PRO A 370 -3.07 -33.50 -15.69
C PRO A 370 -1.56 -33.27 -15.63
N LEU A 371 -1.14 -32.00 -15.56
CA LEU A 371 0.28 -31.66 -15.56
C LEU A 371 0.91 -31.89 -14.18
N PRO A 372 1.99 -32.67 -14.06
CA PRO A 372 2.71 -32.77 -12.79
C PRO A 372 3.50 -31.48 -12.55
N LEU A 373 3.23 -30.80 -11.43
CA LEU A 373 3.82 -29.51 -11.03
C LEU A 373 4.63 -29.65 -9.75
N ARG A 374 5.64 -28.79 -9.58
CA ARG A 374 6.42 -28.66 -8.34
C ARG A 374 5.71 -27.77 -7.33
N MET A 375 5.20 -26.64 -7.80
CA MET A 375 4.50 -25.67 -6.95
C MET A 375 3.36 -25.00 -7.70
N VAL A 376 2.28 -24.67 -7.00
CA VAL A 376 1.14 -23.95 -7.58
C VAL A 376 0.54 -22.94 -6.62
N ASP A 377 0.06 -21.85 -7.19
CA ASP A 377 -0.71 -20.78 -6.57
C ASP A 377 -2.18 -21.00 -6.86
N LEU A 378 -2.96 -21.32 -5.84
CA LEU A 378 -4.40 -21.46 -5.95
C LEU A 378 -5.06 -20.31 -5.23
N ASP A 379 -5.85 -19.57 -5.96
CA ASP A 379 -6.90 -18.81 -5.34
C ASP A 379 -8.01 -19.80 -4.94
N LEU A 380 -8.67 -19.66 -3.79
CA LEU A 380 -9.87 -20.42 -3.42
C LEU A 380 -11.08 -19.54 -3.04
N GLN A 381 -11.03 -18.23 -3.30
CA GLN A 381 -12.19 -17.39 -3.04
C GLN A 381 -13.33 -17.69 -4.01
N ARG A 382 -14.56 -17.64 -3.50
CA ARG A 382 -15.74 -17.92 -4.32
C ARG A 382 -16.21 -16.61 -4.96
N ARG A 383 -16.23 -16.51 -6.29
CA ARG A 383 -17.03 -15.47 -6.94
C ARG A 383 -18.49 -15.96 -7.03
N GLU A 384 -19.47 -15.10 -6.77
CA GLU A 384 -20.91 -15.45 -6.64
C GLU A 384 -21.53 -16.18 -7.85
N TRP A 385 -20.86 -16.15 -8.99
CA TRP A 385 -21.31 -16.62 -10.30
C TRP A 385 -20.67 -17.96 -10.70
N GLU A 386 -19.81 -18.52 -9.86
CA GLU A 386 -19.06 -19.76 -10.15
C GLU A 386 -19.70 -21.01 -9.53
N GLN A 387 -19.63 -22.13 -10.28
CA GLN A 387 -20.23 -23.42 -9.89
C GLN A 387 -19.26 -24.35 -9.14
N LEU A 388 -17.95 -24.20 -9.33
CA LEU A 388 -16.92 -25.05 -8.74
C LEU A 388 -16.68 -24.69 -7.27
N LYS A 389 -16.66 -25.69 -6.38
CA LYS A 389 -16.37 -25.48 -4.96
C LYS A 389 -14.87 -25.66 -4.70
N ALA A 390 -14.33 -24.97 -3.71
CA ALA A 390 -12.92 -25.11 -3.28
C ALA A 390 -12.51 -26.58 -3.01
N GLY A 391 -13.43 -27.39 -2.47
CA GLY A 391 -13.20 -28.82 -2.26
C GLY A 391 -12.97 -29.62 -3.55
N ASP A 392 -13.64 -29.27 -4.65
CA ASP A 392 -13.50 -29.96 -5.94
C ASP A 392 -12.14 -29.66 -6.58
N ILE A 393 -11.69 -28.41 -6.46
CA ILE A 393 -10.36 -27.95 -6.92
C ILE A 393 -9.27 -28.69 -6.12
N LEU A 394 -9.38 -28.68 -4.79
CA LEU A 394 -8.42 -29.34 -3.90
C LEU A 394 -8.39 -30.87 -4.11
N ASN A 395 -9.53 -31.51 -4.35
CA ASN A 395 -9.60 -32.93 -4.67
C ASN A 395 -8.89 -33.24 -6.00
N SER A 396 -9.05 -32.38 -7.00
CA SER A 396 -8.40 -32.53 -8.31
C SER A 396 -6.89 -32.30 -8.20
N LEU A 397 -6.46 -31.33 -7.40
CA LEU A 397 -5.06 -31.10 -7.05
C LEU A 397 -4.46 -32.34 -6.38
N VAL A 398 -5.11 -32.89 -5.35
CA VAL A 398 -4.63 -34.08 -4.63
C VAL A 398 -4.51 -35.27 -5.58
N THR A 399 -5.53 -35.48 -6.42
CA THR A 399 -5.56 -36.62 -7.36
C THR A 399 -4.46 -36.52 -8.41
N SER A 400 -4.16 -35.31 -8.88
CA SER A 400 -3.18 -35.12 -9.96
C SER A 400 -1.74 -34.90 -9.49
N GLN A 401 -1.55 -34.31 -8.31
CA GLN A 401 -0.25 -33.81 -7.84
C GLN A 401 0.36 -34.57 -6.65
N GLN A 402 -0.24 -35.68 -6.24
CA GLN A 402 0.16 -36.45 -5.04
C GLN A 402 1.67 -36.66 -4.91
N ASP A 403 2.34 -36.99 -6.01
CA ASP A 403 3.76 -37.37 -6.01
C ASP A 403 4.72 -36.23 -6.39
N THR A 404 4.24 -35.05 -6.80
CA THR A 404 5.11 -34.01 -7.38
C THR A 404 5.06 -32.68 -6.65
N LEU A 405 3.94 -32.35 -5.99
CA LEU A 405 3.78 -31.06 -5.34
C LEU A 405 4.67 -30.94 -4.10
N GLN A 406 5.58 -29.97 -4.14
CA GLN A 406 6.48 -29.62 -3.05
C GLN A 406 6.04 -28.33 -2.34
N GLY A 407 5.36 -27.43 -3.06
CA GLY A 407 4.87 -26.18 -2.47
C GLY A 407 3.48 -25.79 -2.95
N LEU A 408 2.70 -25.23 -2.04
CA LEU A 408 1.33 -24.80 -2.33
C LEU A 408 1.11 -23.40 -1.74
N MET A 409 0.69 -22.46 -2.58
CA MET A 409 0.16 -21.17 -2.14
C MET A 409 -1.36 -21.21 -2.31
N VAL A 410 -2.10 -20.77 -1.28
CA VAL A 410 -3.55 -20.77 -1.24
C VAL A 410 -4.04 -19.41 -0.78
N HIS A 411 -4.98 -18.77 -1.50
CA HIS A 411 -5.68 -17.59 -1.01
C HIS A 411 -7.07 -18.01 -0.54
N LEU A 412 -7.40 -17.72 0.71
CA LEU A 412 -8.69 -18.08 1.30
C LEU A 412 -9.69 -16.92 1.17
N PRO A 413 -11.01 -17.21 1.09
CA PRO A 413 -12.05 -16.17 1.10
C PRO A 413 -11.99 -15.31 2.37
N GLU A 414 -12.40 -14.04 2.24
CA GLU A 414 -12.35 -13.02 3.30
C GLU A 414 -13.11 -13.42 4.58
N GLU A 415 -14.14 -14.27 4.42
CA GLU A 415 -14.93 -14.86 5.50
C GLU A 415 -14.17 -15.89 6.36
N ALA A 416 -12.87 -16.10 6.08
CA ALA A 416 -11.93 -16.93 6.87
C ALA A 416 -11.88 -16.60 8.38
N ALA A 417 -12.39 -15.43 8.77
CA ALA A 417 -12.46 -14.96 10.15
C ALA A 417 -13.80 -15.27 10.86
N THR A 418 -14.72 -16.00 10.23
CA THR A 418 -15.98 -16.50 10.81
C THR A 418 -15.91 -18.01 11.08
N ASP A 419 -16.93 -18.61 11.69
CA ASP A 419 -17.02 -20.07 11.88
C ASP A 419 -16.90 -20.84 10.54
N GLU A 420 -17.30 -20.23 9.42
CA GLU A 420 -17.17 -20.79 8.07
C GLU A 420 -15.74 -20.72 7.51
N GLY A 421 -14.90 -19.86 8.09
CA GLY A 421 -13.49 -19.76 7.75
C GLY A 421 -12.65 -20.94 8.19
N PHE A 422 -12.97 -21.50 9.37
CA PHE A 422 -12.39 -22.75 9.83
C PHE A 422 -12.80 -23.92 8.93
N ALA A 423 -13.98 -23.90 8.32
CA ALA A 423 -14.40 -24.96 7.38
C ALA A 423 -13.49 -25.03 6.14
N HIS A 424 -13.01 -23.89 5.62
CA HIS A 424 -12.05 -23.87 4.51
C HIS A 424 -10.67 -24.37 4.93
N LEU A 425 -10.24 -24.07 6.16
CA LEU A 425 -9.01 -24.63 6.73
C LEU A 425 -9.11 -26.14 6.96
N ASP A 426 -10.29 -26.65 7.32
CA ASP A 426 -10.53 -28.09 7.49
C ASP A 426 -10.47 -28.82 6.14
N ILE A 427 -11.12 -28.28 5.10
CA ILE A 427 -11.05 -28.82 3.73
C ILE A 427 -9.60 -28.79 3.23
N LEU A 428 -8.90 -27.68 3.44
CA LEU A 428 -7.48 -27.57 3.11
C LEU A 428 -6.67 -28.62 3.88
N GLY A 429 -6.88 -28.75 5.20
CA GLY A 429 -6.22 -29.74 6.04
C GLY A 429 -6.37 -31.16 5.51
N GLN A 430 -7.59 -31.57 5.11
CA GLN A 430 -7.84 -32.88 4.51
C GLN A 430 -7.04 -33.10 3.22
N ALA A 431 -6.97 -32.08 2.36
CA ALA A 431 -6.18 -32.14 1.13
C ALA A 431 -4.67 -32.23 1.42
N LEU A 432 -4.17 -31.42 2.35
CA LEU A 432 -2.75 -31.41 2.75
C LEU A 432 -2.28 -32.77 3.28
N GLY A 433 -3.11 -33.48 4.04
CA GLY A 433 -2.79 -34.82 4.55
C GLY A 433 -2.57 -35.86 3.45
N SER A 434 -3.03 -35.59 2.24
CA SER A 434 -2.90 -36.48 1.07
C SER A 434 -1.73 -36.09 0.15
N LEU A 435 -0.96 -35.05 0.47
CA LEU A 435 0.16 -34.54 -0.33
C LEU A 435 1.51 -34.86 0.34
N PRO A 436 2.07 -36.08 0.16
CA PRO A 436 3.24 -36.58 0.90
C PRO A 436 4.55 -35.85 0.61
N ASN A 437 4.63 -35.04 -0.44
CA ASN A 437 5.85 -34.31 -0.80
C ASN A 437 5.79 -32.81 -0.48
N LEU A 438 4.68 -32.34 0.08
CA LEU A 438 4.48 -30.92 0.37
C LEU A 438 5.35 -30.46 1.55
N ASP A 439 6.37 -29.66 1.25
CA ASP A 439 7.31 -29.12 2.23
C ASP A 439 7.10 -27.62 2.51
N GLN A 440 6.35 -26.93 1.66
CA GLN A 440 6.04 -25.50 1.75
C GLN A 440 4.54 -25.24 1.61
N LEU A 441 4.00 -24.45 2.53
CA LEU A 441 2.62 -23.97 2.47
C LEU A 441 2.57 -22.46 2.70
N VAL A 442 1.91 -21.73 1.81
CA VAL A 442 1.64 -20.30 1.94
C VAL A 442 0.14 -20.09 1.92
N ILE A 443 -0.41 -19.45 2.95
CA ILE A 443 -1.82 -19.06 3.00
C ILE A 443 -1.88 -17.54 2.93
N GLY A 444 -2.29 -17.00 1.78
CA GLY A 444 -2.46 -15.57 1.56
C GLY A 444 -3.78 -15.04 2.12
N MET A 445 -3.78 -13.77 2.53
CA MET A 445 -5.04 -13.03 2.71
C MET A 445 -5.65 -12.72 1.35
N ASP A 446 -6.92 -12.30 1.37
CA ASP A 446 -7.57 -11.80 0.18
C ASP A 446 -6.62 -10.93 -0.63
N LYS A 447 -6.60 -11.30 -1.90
CA LYS A 447 -5.98 -10.60 -2.97
C LYS A 447 -6.22 -9.08 -2.87
N PHE A 448 -7.40 -8.62 -2.53
CA PHE A 448 -7.66 -7.17 -2.51
C PHE A 448 -7.24 -6.45 -1.23
N GLY A 449 -6.63 -7.13 -0.25
CA GLY A 449 -6.09 -6.51 0.97
C GLY A 449 -7.15 -5.87 1.87
N ARG A 450 -8.44 -6.20 1.66
CA ARG A 450 -9.57 -5.49 2.28
C ARG A 450 -9.89 -5.92 3.71
N ALA A 451 -9.50 -7.14 4.12
CA ALA A 451 -9.64 -7.58 5.50
C ALA A 451 -8.30 -7.66 6.24
N ARG A 452 -8.25 -7.06 7.42
CA ARG A 452 -7.37 -7.57 8.49
C ARG A 452 -7.99 -8.85 9.01
N SER A 453 -7.20 -9.92 9.07
CA SER A 453 -7.60 -11.15 9.76
C SER A 453 -8.00 -10.77 11.19
N LYS A 454 -9.23 -11.11 11.61
CA LYS A 454 -9.65 -10.97 13.01
C LYS A 454 -8.85 -11.89 13.95
N LEU A 455 -8.08 -12.83 13.39
CA LEU A 455 -7.21 -13.73 14.14
C LEU A 455 -5.96 -12.99 14.62
N ASN A 456 -5.71 -13.04 15.93
CA ASN A 456 -4.46 -12.57 16.51
C ASN A 456 -3.29 -13.53 16.21
N ASN A 457 -2.07 -13.10 16.51
CA ASN A 457 -0.85 -13.87 16.22
C ASN A 457 -0.83 -15.27 16.87
N GLU A 458 -1.45 -15.44 18.04
CA GLU A 458 -1.51 -16.77 18.69
C GLU A 458 -2.50 -17.68 17.96
N GLN A 459 -3.66 -17.17 17.53
CA GLN A 459 -4.61 -17.93 16.71
C GLN A 459 -3.99 -18.36 15.39
N LEU A 460 -3.27 -17.46 14.70
CA LEU A 460 -2.53 -17.80 13.47
C LEU A 460 -1.48 -18.89 13.74
N ARG A 461 -0.76 -18.79 14.86
CA ARG A 461 0.22 -19.80 15.26
C ARG A 461 -0.43 -21.15 15.57
N GLN A 462 -1.62 -21.18 16.17
CA GLN A 462 -2.36 -22.42 16.42
C GLN A 462 -2.86 -23.04 15.10
N CYS A 463 -3.37 -22.23 14.18
CA CYS A 463 -3.74 -22.69 12.83
C CYS A 463 -2.53 -23.32 12.12
N ALA A 464 -1.37 -22.65 12.16
CA ALA A 464 -0.14 -23.19 11.59
C ALA A 464 0.26 -24.53 12.22
N LYS A 465 0.14 -24.68 13.55
CA LYS A 465 0.38 -25.98 14.22
C LYS A 465 -0.58 -27.06 13.73
N LEU A 466 -1.88 -26.77 13.62
CA LEU A 466 -2.89 -27.73 13.15
C LEU A 466 -2.56 -28.24 11.75
N LEU A 467 -2.31 -27.34 10.80
CA LEU A 467 -1.99 -27.70 9.42
C LEU A 467 -0.71 -28.53 9.32
N VAL A 468 0.32 -28.16 10.08
CA VAL A 468 1.61 -28.86 10.14
C VAL A 468 1.52 -30.23 10.83
N MET A 469 0.52 -30.45 11.70
CA MET A 469 0.25 -31.78 12.25
C MET A 469 -0.44 -32.69 11.23
N VAL A 470 -1.31 -32.15 10.38
CA VAL A 470 -2.00 -32.93 9.33
C VAL A 470 -1.08 -33.21 8.14
N ALA A 471 -0.12 -32.33 7.85
CA ALA A 471 0.93 -32.53 6.84
C ALA A 471 2.33 -32.54 7.47
N PRO A 472 2.81 -33.71 7.96
CA PRO A 472 4.08 -33.84 8.66
C PRO A 472 5.32 -33.39 7.87
N GLN A 473 5.21 -33.31 6.55
CA GLN A 473 6.34 -33.03 5.66
C GLN A 473 6.62 -31.53 5.51
N ILE A 474 5.66 -30.68 5.91
CA ILE A 474 5.82 -29.23 5.88
C ILE A 474 6.99 -28.80 6.76
N ARG A 475 7.94 -28.09 6.15
CA ARG A 475 9.11 -27.47 6.78
C ARG A 475 8.96 -25.96 6.92
N PHE A 476 8.18 -25.35 6.04
CA PHE A 476 7.92 -23.92 6.03
C PHE A 476 6.43 -23.66 5.86
N ILE A 477 5.89 -22.80 6.71
CA ILE A 477 4.50 -22.38 6.62
C ILE A 477 4.42 -20.86 6.77
N ASN A 478 3.73 -20.22 5.82
CA ASN A 478 3.29 -18.84 5.92
C ASN A 478 1.78 -18.83 6.07
N ILE A 479 1.28 -18.10 7.06
CA ILE A 479 -0.14 -17.71 7.13
C ILE A 479 -0.18 -16.19 7.24
N TYR A 480 -0.73 -15.57 6.20
CA TYR A 480 -0.86 -14.14 6.03
C TYR A 480 0.51 -13.44 6.03
N TRP A 481 0.82 -12.68 7.06
CA TRP A 481 2.10 -11.97 7.24
C TRP A 481 3.07 -12.72 8.16
N MET A 482 2.73 -13.90 8.65
CA MET A 482 3.50 -14.65 9.63
C MET A 482 4.17 -15.89 9.02
N PHE A 483 5.50 -15.94 9.15
CA PHE A 483 6.34 -16.97 8.54
C PHE A 483 7.00 -17.82 9.62
N TRP A 484 6.82 -19.13 9.53
CA TRP A 484 7.45 -20.07 10.46
C TRP A 484 8.26 -21.14 9.75
N LYS A 485 9.41 -21.45 10.35
CA LYS A 485 10.10 -22.72 10.15
C LYS A 485 9.58 -23.73 11.16
N VAL A 486 9.25 -24.91 10.67
CA VAL A 486 8.77 -26.04 11.45
C VAL A 486 9.96 -26.84 11.97
N PHE A 487 9.97 -27.11 13.28
CA PHE A 487 10.88 -28.03 13.93
C PHE A 487 10.09 -29.15 14.58
N ARG A 488 10.57 -30.38 14.40
CA ARG A 488 9.96 -31.59 14.96
C ARG A 488 10.93 -32.19 15.95
N VAL A 489 10.51 -32.29 17.20
CA VAL A 489 11.36 -32.81 18.29
C VAL A 489 10.61 -33.94 18.97
N SER A 490 11.17 -35.14 19.00
CA SER A 490 10.65 -36.22 19.82
C SER A 490 10.94 -35.93 21.29
N ASN A 491 9.91 -35.90 22.12
CA ASN A 491 10.10 -35.79 23.56
C ASN A 491 10.57 -37.14 24.16
N ALA A 492 10.84 -37.17 25.47
CA ALA A 492 11.30 -38.37 26.18
C ALA A 492 10.33 -39.57 26.10
N THR A 493 9.06 -39.33 25.76
CA THR A 493 8.04 -40.38 25.57
C THR A 493 7.97 -40.89 24.13
N GLY A 494 8.79 -40.36 23.22
CA GLY A 494 8.72 -40.65 21.78
C GLY A 494 7.60 -39.90 21.05
N THR A 495 6.81 -39.09 21.76
CA THR A 495 5.76 -38.26 21.15
C THR A 495 6.41 -37.09 20.43
N GLU A 496 6.05 -36.90 19.17
CA GLU A 496 6.54 -35.78 18.36
C GLU A 496 5.91 -34.48 18.83
N VAL A 497 6.75 -33.47 19.10
CA VAL A 497 6.34 -32.11 19.46
C VAL A 497 6.70 -31.19 18.30
N VAL A 498 5.70 -30.47 17.79
CA VAL A 498 5.86 -29.46 16.74
C VAL A 498 6.20 -28.11 17.36
N LEU A 499 7.34 -27.55 16.99
CA LEU A 499 7.80 -26.21 17.38
C LEU A 499 7.84 -25.31 16.15
N LEU A 500 7.18 -24.15 16.25
CA LEU A 500 7.22 -23.12 15.21
C LEU A 500 8.18 -22.01 15.62
N LYS A 501 9.18 -21.74 14.78
CA LYS A 501 10.11 -20.62 14.94
C LYS A 501 9.85 -19.59 13.84
N GLU A 502 9.55 -18.37 14.24
CA GLU A 502 9.33 -17.28 13.30
C GLU A 502 10.59 -16.98 12.48
N LEU A 503 10.42 -16.73 11.18
CA LEU A 503 11.50 -16.36 10.27
C LEU A 503 11.76 -14.85 10.33
N SER A 504 13.05 -14.49 10.37
CA SER A 504 13.54 -13.13 10.17
C SER A 504 13.30 -12.66 8.73
N LEU A 505 13.16 -11.35 8.48
CA LEU A 505 12.88 -10.78 7.16
C LEU A 505 13.79 -11.33 6.03
N ALA A 506 15.11 -11.36 6.22
CA ALA A 506 16.06 -11.91 5.24
C ALA A 506 15.86 -13.42 4.93
N LYS A 507 15.29 -14.19 5.88
CA LYS A 507 14.92 -15.59 5.66
C LYS A 507 13.52 -15.73 5.09
N ARG A 508 12.65 -14.74 5.36
CA ARG A 508 11.40 -14.60 4.64
C ARG A 508 11.73 -14.42 3.17
N GLU A 509 12.58 -13.47 2.77
CA GLU A 509 13.01 -13.27 1.36
C GLU A 509 13.49 -14.56 0.66
N GLN A 510 14.25 -15.43 1.33
CA GLN A 510 14.69 -16.71 0.76
C GLN A 510 13.57 -17.77 0.64
N VAL A 511 12.57 -17.71 1.51
CA VAL A 511 11.36 -18.58 1.50
C VAL A 511 10.23 -17.94 0.67
N GLU A 512 10.24 -16.62 0.52
CA GLU A 512 9.29 -15.71 -0.12
C GLU A 512 9.77 -15.20 -1.48
N LEU A 513 10.73 -15.88 -2.11
CA LEU A 513 10.96 -15.74 -3.55
C LEU A 513 9.68 -16.02 -4.38
N TRP A 514 8.54 -16.26 -3.73
CA TRP A 514 7.17 -16.37 -4.22
C TRP A 514 6.19 -15.20 -3.88
N THR A 515 6.44 -14.31 -2.90
CA THR A 515 5.43 -13.32 -2.43
C THR A 515 5.84 -11.85 -2.45
N ILE A 516 7.13 -11.51 -2.47
CA ILE A 516 7.57 -10.11 -2.28
C ILE A 516 7.23 -9.22 -3.50
N GLU A 517 7.35 -9.73 -4.73
CA GLU A 517 6.94 -9.00 -5.94
C GLU A 517 5.43 -8.70 -5.93
N ARG A 518 4.61 -9.56 -5.31
CA ARG A 518 3.14 -9.46 -5.29
C ARG A 518 2.62 -8.54 -4.18
N PHE A 519 3.31 -8.42 -3.06
CA PHE A 519 3.02 -7.43 -2.01
C PHE A 519 3.46 -6.02 -2.44
N ILE A 520 4.61 -5.93 -3.12
CA ILE A 520 5.12 -4.67 -3.69
C ILE A 520 4.20 -4.21 -4.83
N SER A 521 3.89 -5.05 -5.81
CA SER A 521 2.99 -4.71 -6.94
C SER A 521 1.56 -4.34 -6.51
N ARG A 522 1.02 -4.94 -5.44
CA ARG A 522 -0.31 -4.60 -4.90
C ARG A 522 -0.36 -3.34 -4.07
N SER A 523 0.67 -3.10 -3.28
CA SER A 523 0.79 -1.85 -2.53
C SER A 523 1.05 -0.70 -3.50
N GLU A 524 1.72 -0.97 -4.62
CA GLU A 524 1.93 -0.03 -5.73
C GLU A 524 0.64 0.25 -6.52
N PHE A 525 -0.18 -0.75 -6.82
CA PHE A 525 -1.46 -0.59 -7.56
C PHE A 525 -2.50 0.33 -6.88
N TRP A 526 -2.65 0.26 -5.55
CA TRP A 526 -3.62 1.12 -4.84
C TRP A 526 -3.11 2.56 -4.62
N LEU A 527 -1.79 2.76 -4.74
CA LEU A 527 -1.14 4.07 -4.71
C LEU A 527 -1.12 4.76 -6.08
N THR A 528 -1.58 4.07 -7.15
CA THR A 528 -1.43 4.55 -8.53
C THR A 528 -2.73 4.90 -9.26
N VAL A 529 -3.90 4.75 -8.62
CA VAL A 529 -5.21 5.16 -9.18
C VAL A 529 -5.52 6.63 -8.85
N PRO A 530 -5.54 7.56 -9.83
CA PRO A 530 -5.87 8.97 -9.62
C PRO A 530 -7.30 9.18 -9.09
N GLY A 531 -7.50 10.17 -8.22
CA GLY A 531 -8.77 10.39 -7.51
C GLY A 531 -9.92 10.91 -8.38
N ASP A 532 -9.60 11.64 -9.44
CA ASP A 532 -10.47 12.23 -10.46
C ASP A 532 -11.07 11.19 -11.43
N GLN A 533 -10.39 10.08 -11.68
CA GLN A 533 -10.91 9.01 -12.55
C GLN A 533 -12.00 8.16 -11.89
N ARG A 534 -12.26 8.38 -10.60
CA ARG A 534 -13.34 7.71 -9.85
C ARG A 534 -14.70 8.40 -10.06
N TYR A 535 -14.69 9.65 -10.54
CA TYR A 535 -15.84 10.53 -10.73
C TYR A 535 -16.69 10.24 -11.98
N HIS A 536 -16.10 9.74 -13.08
CA HIS A 536 -16.82 9.45 -14.33
C HIS A 536 -17.94 8.40 -14.19
N PHE A 537 -18.04 7.74 -13.05
CA PHE A 537 -19.12 6.82 -12.72
C PHE A 537 -20.38 7.50 -12.11
N TRP A 538 -20.32 8.80 -11.77
CA TRP A 538 -21.31 9.43 -10.88
C TRP A 538 -22.04 10.67 -11.46
N GLU A 539 -21.67 11.21 -12.62
CA GLU A 539 -22.38 12.35 -13.27
C GLU A 539 -23.72 11.98 -13.93
N MET A 540 -24.70 11.51 -13.16
CA MET A 540 -26.11 11.62 -13.55
C MET A 540 -26.91 12.33 -12.44
N ASP A 541 -27.55 13.43 -12.81
CA ASP A 541 -28.63 14.18 -12.13
C ASP A 541 -28.33 15.44 -11.27
N SER A 542 -28.19 16.55 -12.02
CA SER A 542 -28.88 17.85 -11.96
C SER A 542 -28.75 18.87 -10.79
N PRO A 543 -28.51 20.17 -11.12
CA PRO A 543 -28.30 21.31 -10.21
C PRO A 543 -29.58 22.14 -9.98
N ASN A 544 -29.67 22.92 -8.89
CA ASN A 544 -30.12 24.33 -8.86
C ASN A 544 -30.58 24.80 -7.45
N GLU A 545 -29.95 25.90 -6.96
CA GLU A 545 -30.40 26.92 -5.95
C GLU A 545 -29.64 27.07 -4.59
N SER A 546 -29.53 28.32 -4.06
CA SER A 546 -28.60 28.79 -2.97
C SER A 546 -29.01 30.08 -2.19
N TYR A 547 -28.40 30.37 -1.00
CA TYR A 547 -28.59 31.55 -0.08
C TYR A 547 -27.29 32.36 0.25
N SER A 548 -27.18 33.12 1.38
CA SER A 548 -26.70 34.55 1.42
C SER A 548 -25.67 35.11 2.47
N CYS A 549 -24.76 34.36 3.11
CA CYS A 549 -23.56 34.88 3.83
C CYS A 549 -22.39 33.89 3.72
N THR A 550 -21.22 34.28 3.19
CA THR A 550 -20.25 33.29 2.69
C THR A 550 -19.49 32.51 3.76
N ALA A 551 -19.49 31.18 3.66
CA ALA A 551 -18.69 30.26 4.47
C ALA A 551 -17.22 30.61 4.68
N GLU A 552 -16.64 31.19 3.64
CA GLU A 552 -15.21 31.39 3.49
C GLU A 552 -14.77 32.31 4.61
N GLU A 553 -15.62 33.29 4.90
CA GLU A 553 -15.50 34.23 5.98
C GLU A 553 -15.64 33.57 7.36
N LEU A 554 -16.28 32.40 7.49
CA LEU A 554 -16.44 31.67 8.75
C LEU A 554 -15.30 30.66 9.01
N VAL A 555 -14.86 29.95 7.97
CA VAL A 555 -13.79 28.93 8.04
C VAL A 555 -12.41 29.56 8.17
N LEU A 556 -12.11 30.59 7.36
CA LEU A 556 -10.84 31.34 7.47
C LEU A 556 -10.70 31.96 8.87
N TYR A 557 -11.81 32.40 9.48
CA TYR A 557 -11.82 32.96 10.82
C TYR A 557 -11.57 31.91 11.92
N SER A 558 -11.95 30.65 11.69
CA SER A 558 -11.78 29.55 12.64
C SER A 558 -10.39 28.92 12.55
N GLN A 559 -9.92 28.61 11.33
CA GLN A 559 -8.58 28.05 11.07
C GLN A 559 -7.46 29.00 11.47
N ALA A 560 -7.55 30.29 11.10
CA ALA A 560 -6.53 31.28 11.45
C ALA A 560 -6.37 31.45 12.97
N ASN A 561 -7.42 31.21 13.75
CA ASN A 561 -7.39 31.35 15.21
C ASN A 561 -7.01 30.06 15.94
N CYS A 562 -7.41 28.88 15.45
CA CYS A 562 -6.91 27.59 15.96
C CYS A 562 -5.40 27.47 15.71
N LEU A 563 -4.90 27.90 14.55
CA LEU A 563 -3.45 27.93 14.28
C LEU A 563 -2.71 29.03 15.07
N ALA A 564 -3.36 30.16 15.37
CA ALA A 564 -2.78 31.19 16.24
C ALA A 564 -2.72 30.78 17.73
N LYS A 565 -3.50 29.78 18.15
CA LYS A 565 -3.55 29.25 19.53
C LYS A 565 -3.14 27.79 19.69
N ALA A 566 -2.82 27.04 18.64
CA ALA A 566 -2.30 25.65 18.68
C ALA A 566 -0.88 25.54 19.28
N ASN A 567 -0.38 26.64 19.82
CA ASN A 567 0.77 26.67 20.71
C ASN A 567 0.39 27.56 21.90
N PRO A 568 -0.67 27.24 22.65
CA PRO A 568 -0.97 28.06 23.81
C PRO A 568 0.19 27.81 24.76
N ASP A 569 0.87 28.88 25.17
CA ASP A 569 1.96 28.77 26.12
C ASP A 569 1.48 27.89 27.28
N PRO A 570 2.06 26.69 27.51
CA PRO A 570 1.60 25.80 28.57
C PRO A 570 1.71 26.46 29.94
N ASP A 571 2.47 27.56 30.03
CA ASP A 571 2.58 28.43 31.21
C ASP A 571 1.49 29.52 31.28
N SER A 572 0.52 29.52 30.37
CA SER A 572 -0.68 30.36 30.42
C SER A 572 -1.43 30.13 31.73
N SER A 573 -1.69 31.21 32.47
CA SER A 573 -2.43 31.12 33.74
C SER A 573 -3.79 30.45 33.57
N ASP A 574 -4.45 30.67 32.44
CA ASP A 574 -5.80 30.13 32.21
C ASP A 574 -5.78 28.60 32.03
N ILE A 575 -4.72 28.05 31.44
CA ILE A 575 -4.55 26.59 31.27
C ILE A 575 -4.08 25.96 32.56
N SER A 576 -3.13 26.59 33.26
CA SER A 576 -2.66 26.13 34.57
C SER A 576 -3.80 26.10 35.60
N ASP A 577 -4.64 27.14 35.62
CA ASP A 577 -5.82 27.23 36.49
C ASP A 577 -6.85 26.16 36.10
N PHE A 578 -7.09 25.95 34.80
CA PHE A 578 -7.96 24.89 34.30
C PHE A 578 -7.52 23.50 34.78
N LEU A 579 -6.24 23.14 34.57
CA LEU A 579 -5.71 21.83 34.92
C LEU A 579 -5.67 21.61 36.43
N THR A 580 -5.27 22.64 37.19
CA THR A 580 -5.22 22.57 38.66
C THR A 580 -6.61 22.35 39.23
N GLN A 581 -7.60 23.11 38.74
CA GLN A 581 -8.98 22.98 39.21
C GLN A 581 -9.59 21.64 38.79
N LEU A 582 -9.33 21.17 37.57
CA LEU A 582 -9.78 19.87 37.08
C LEU A 582 -9.24 18.70 37.92
N GLN A 583 -7.95 18.74 38.28
CA GLN A 583 -7.34 17.73 39.13
C GLN A 583 -7.90 17.77 40.56
N ALA A 584 -8.05 18.97 41.14
CA ALA A 584 -8.61 19.13 42.47
C ALA A 584 -10.06 18.61 42.54
N ASP A 585 -10.88 18.94 41.54
CA ASP A 585 -12.27 18.51 41.48
C ASP A 585 -12.41 17.00 41.19
N ARG A 586 -11.50 16.40 40.40
CA ARG A 586 -11.43 14.95 40.20
C ARG A 586 -11.12 14.20 41.50
N VAL A 587 -10.13 14.67 42.27
CA VAL A 587 -9.79 14.07 43.57
C VAL A 587 -10.97 14.21 44.52
N LYS A 588 -11.56 15.41 44.61
CA LYS A 588 -12.74 15.65 45.43
C LYS A 588 -13.90 14.75 45.02
N TYR A 589 -14.17 14.59 43.73
CA TYR A 589 -15.23 13.72 43.23
C TYR A 589 -15.01 12.26 43.64
N ARG A 590 -13.77 11.75 43.54
CA ARG A 590 -13.43 10.38 43.97
C ARG A 590 -13.66 10.17 45.47
N GLU A 591 -13.40 11.19 46.27
CA GLU A 591 -13.56 11.14 47.73
C GLU A 591 -15.02 11.30 48.17
N THR A 592 -15.77 12.20 47.54
CA THR A 592 -17.13 12.53 47.97
C THR A 592 -18.21 11.73 47.24
N GLN A 593 -17.86 11.07 46.13
CA GLN A 593 -18.81 10.42 45.21
C GLN A 593 -20.01 11.33 44.91
N ALA A 594 -19.75 12.57 44.52
CA ALA A 594 -20.81 13.55 44.30
C ALA A 594 -21.79 13.02 43.24
N GLN A 595 -23.09 12.97 43.53
CA GLN A 595 -24.07 12.40 42.60
C GLN A 595 -24.97 13.46 41.98
N GLY A 596 -25.37 13.22 40.74
CA GLY A 596 -26.41 13.96 40.01
C GLY A 596 -26.14 15.48 39.90
N PRO A 597 -26.91 16.34 40.59
CA PRO A 597 -26.87 17.79 40.35
C PRO A 597 -25.53 18.49 40.65
N GLU A 598 -24.76 18.02 41.64
CA GLU A 598 -23.45 18.61 41.96
C GLU A 598 -22.42 18.30 40.86
N LEU A 599 -22.42 17.04 40.39
CA LEU A 599 -21.58 16.63 39.26
C LEU A 599 -21.99 17.39 37.99
N ALA A 600 -23.29 17.48 37.70
CA ALA A 600 -23.82 18.27 36.59
C ALA A 600 -23.37 19.74 36.62
N GLY A 601 -23.47 20.41 37.77
CA GLY A 601 -23.06 21.80 37.93
C GLY A 601 -21.54 21.99 37.80
N LEU A 602 -20.76 21.00 38.21
CA LEU A 602 -19.31 20.97 38.04
C LEU A 602 -18.92 20.80 36.56
N LEU A 603 -19.58 19.88 35.87
CA LEU A 603 -19.35 19.58 34.45
C LEU A 603 -19.76 20.72 33.52
N GLY A 604 -20.86 21.41 33.82
CA GLY A 604 -21.28 22.60 33.09
C GLY A 604 -20.24 23.73 33.12
N LYS A 605 -19.42 23.82 34.18
CA LYS A 605 -18.32 24.79 34.25
C LYS A 605 -17.16 24.42 33.33
N TYR A 606 -16.80 23.14 33.27
CA TYR A 606 -15.73 22.67 32.40
C TYR A 606 -16.10 22.79 30.93
N LEU A 607 -17.36 22.55 30.59
CA LEU A 607 -17.89 22.76 29.25
C LEU A 607 -17.72 24.23 28.78
N LEU A 608 -18.02 25.20 29.65
CA LEU A 608 -17.79 26.62 29.36
C LEU A 608 -16.31 26.97 29.23
N TRP A 609 -15.45 26.37 30.06
CA TRP A 609 -14.01 26.58 29.97
C TRP A 609 -13.40 25.99 28.70
N ILE A 610 -13.88 24.85 28.23
CA ILE A 610 -13.41 24.24 26.99
C ILE A 610 -13.88 25.07 25.78
N ASP A 611 -15.13 25.56 25.79
CA ASP A 611 -15.60 26.54 24.81
C ASP A 611 -14.72 27.79 24.79
N HIS A 612 -14.37 28.32 25.96
CA HIS A 612 -13.50 29.49 26.05
C HIS A 612 -12.08 29.25 25.52
N LEU A 613 -11.47 28.12 25.91
CA LEU A 613 -10.08 27.80 25.59
C LEU A 613 -9.89 27.52 24.10
N PHE A 614 -10.81 26.75 23.50
CA PHE A 614 -10.66 26.25 22.13
C PHE A 614 -11.55 26.95 21.10
N PHE A 615 -12.70 27.47 21.52
CA PHE A 615 -13.73 28.01 20.64
C PHE A 615 -14.10 29.46 20.96
N LEU A 616 -13.37 30.14 21.86
CA LEU A 616 -13.46 31.58 22.15
C LEU A 616 -14.87 32.11 22.44
N ASP A 617 -15.62 31.38 23.27
CA ASP A 617 -17.01 31.70 23.63
C ASP A 617 -17.95 31.78 22.41
N ILE A 618 -17.62 31.17 21.28
CA ILE A 618 -18.50 31.20 20.09
C ILE A 618 -19.84 30.56 20.41
N ILE A 619 -19.85 29.50 21.21
CA ILE A 619 -21.05 28.75 21.57
C ILE A 619 -21.84 29.47 22.67
N PHE A 620 -21.16 30.03 23.67
CA PHE A 620 -21.81 30.60 24.85
C PHE A 620 -21.74 32.14 24.97
N ARG A 621 -21.34 32.86 23.90
CA ARG A 621 -21.07 34.31 23.88
C ARG A 621 -21.78 35.11 24.99
N GLN A 622 -21.10 35.32 26.12
CA GLN A 622 -21.46 36.41 27.02
C GLN A 622 -20.89 37.71 26.43
N ARG A 623 -21.81 38.51 25.89
CA ARG A 623 -21.60 39.83 25.25
C ARG A 623 -20.37 40.61 25.70
N LYS A 624 -19.57 41.04 24.72
CA LYS A 624 -19.01 42.40 24.66
C LYS A 624 -18.85 42.87 23.21
N ARG A 625 -19.96 43.12 22.52
CA ARG A 625 -20.02 44.11 21.43
C ARG A 625 -21.46 44.60 21.31
N GLU A 626 -21.61 45.85 21.71
CA GLU A 626 -22.84 46.61 21.83
C GLU A 626 -23.55 46.69 20.46
N SER A 627 -24.89 46.54 20.44
CA SER A 627 -25.84 46.94 19.37
C SER A 627 -26.54 45.89 18.48
N MET A 628 -26.39 44.57 18.67
CA MET A 628 -27.29 43.61 18.00
C MET A 628 -28.45 43.16 18.91
N PRO A 629 -29.69 43.02 18.37
CA PRO A 629 -30.88 42.63 19.14
C PRO A 629 -30.71 41.23 19.74
N ASP A 630 -31.36 40.98 20.88
CA ASP A 630 -31.20 39.79 21.73
C ASP A 630 -31.33 38.48 20.94
N ILE A 631 -30.20 37.86 20.63
CA ILE A 631 -30.12 36.48 20.16
C ILE A 631 -29.93 35.61 21.42
N PRO A 632 -30.81 34.65 21.70
CA PRO A 632 -30.69 33.76 22.86
C PRO A 632 -29.41 32.90 22.79
N ASP A 633 -28.91 32.47 23.95
CA ASP A 633 -27.77 31.55 24.05
C ASP A 633 -27.97 30.36 23.11
N LEU A 634 -26.97 30.06 22.29
CA LEU A 634 -27.06 29.00 21.28
C LEU A 634 -27.20 27.62 21.91
N ILE A 635 -26.65 27.43 23.12
CA ILE A 635 -26.81 26.20 23.90
C ILE A 635 -27.14 26.50 25.36
N THR A 636 -28.02 25.70 25.98
CA THR A 636 -28.23 25.68 27.44
C THR A 636 -28.13 24.24 27.96
N PRO A 637 -27.11 23.86 28.74
CA PRO A 637 -26.98 22.49 29.23
C PRO A 637 -28.05 22.16 30.29
N GLN A 638 -28.70 21.00 30.17
CA GLN A 638 -29.63 20.48 31.17
C GLN A 638 -29.23 19.05 31.57
N PHE A 639 -29.29 18.72 32.86
CA PHE A 639 -28.86 17.41 33.35
C PHE A 639 -30.02 16.74 34.10
N HIS A 640 -30.31 15.47 33.79
CA HIS A 640 -31.42 14.72 34.39
C HIS A 640 -30.92 13.43 35.05
N GLY A 641 -31.44 13.15 36.24
CA GLY A 641 -30.91 12.13 37.15
C GLY A 641 -31.52 10.73 37.01
N GLN A 642 -32.27 10.44 35.96
CA GLN A 642 -32.68 9.10 35.55
C GLN A 642 -33.45 9.18 34.24
N LEU A 643 -32.97 8.47 33.21
CA LEU A 643 -33.65 8.34 31.93
C LEU A 643 -33.33 6.94 31.38
N GLU A 644 -34.35 6.09 31.26
CA GLU A 644 -34.20 4.79 30.61
C GLU A 644 -33.94 5.00 29.12
N ILE A 645 -32.80 4.50 28.65
CA ILE A 645 -32.37 4.55 27.26
C ILE A 645 -32.95 3.33 26.53
N PRO A 646 -33.76 3.49 25.47
CA PRO A 646 -34.02 2.40 24.55
C PRO A 646 -32.74 2.20 23.71
N ASP A 647 -32.15 1.02 23.83
CA ASP A 647 -31.19 0.45 22.87
C ASP A 647 -29.74 0.97 22.86
N GLY A 648 -29.30 1.63 23.93
CA GLY A 648 -27.88 1.63 24.31
C GLY A 648 -26.91 2.40 23.42
N THR A 649 -27.30 3.52 22.81
CA THR A 649 -26.35 4.43 22.14
C THR A 649 -26.47 5.89 22.57
N LEU A 650 -25.33 6.45 22.99
CA LEU A 650 -24.98 7.82 23.42
C LEU A 650 -25.67 8.36 24.69
N ASN A 651 -24.86 8.89 25.61
CA ASN A 651 -25.28 9.38 26.93
C ASN A 651 -25.82 10.83 26.90
N GLY A 652 -26.05 11.45 25.73
CA GLY A 652 -26.56 12.81 25.62
C GLY A 652 -27.46 13.05 24.40
N VAL A 653 -28.38 14.02 24.49
CA VAL A 653 -29.35 14.40 23.46
C VAL A 653 -29.41 15.92 23.35
N PHE A 654 -29.11 16.46 22.17
CA PHE A 654 -29.28 17.89 21.87
C PHE A 654 -30.69 18.17 21.32
N ILE A 655 -31.47 18.96 22.04
CA ILE A 655 -32.83 19.38 21.64
C ILE A 655 -32.72 20.65 20.80
N LYS A 656 -32.90 20.45 19.49
CA LYS A 656 -32.75 21.47 18.45
C LYS A 656 -33.67 22.69 18.64
N GLU A 657 -34.86 22.49 19.17
CA GLU A 657 -35.88 23.54 19.31
C GLU A 657 -35.59 24.50 20.47
N THR A 658 -34.87 24.03 21.49
CA THR A 658 -34.56 24.78 22.71
C THR A 658 -33.08 25.14 22.84
N GLY A 659 -32.23 24.59 21.97
CA GLY A 659 -30.77 24.66 22.09
C GLY A 659 -30.24 23.89 23.30
N GLN A 660 -31.01 22.97 23.88
CA GLN A 660 -30.61 22.34 25.13
C GLN A 660 -29.80 21.08 24.89
N LEU A 661 -28.61 20.99 25.48
CA LEU A 661 -27.84 19.75 25.51
C LEU A 661 -28.20 18.98 26.78
N MET A 662 -28.95 17.90 26.64
CA MET A 662 -29.29 17.01 27.75
C MET A 662 -28.25 15.91 27.89
N ILE A 663 -27.66 15.73 29.07
CA ILE A 663 -26.69 14.65 29.29
C ILE A 663 -27.22 13.75 30.41
N ASN A 664 -27.35 12.46 30.10
CA ASN A 664 -27.73 11.41 31.03
C ASN A 664 -26.49 10.92 31.78
N LEU A 665 -26.51 11.10 33.09
CA LEU A 665 -25.39 10.76 33.98
C LEU A 665 -25.74 9.48 34.75
N GLU A 666 -25.84 8.35 34.06
CA GLU A 666 -25.88 7.05 34.74
C GLU A 666 -24.46 6.64 35.14
N GLU A 667 -24.33 6.07 36.35
CA GLU A 667 -23.10 5.92 37.13
C GLU A 667 -21.86 5.55 36.30
N THR A 668 -21.12 6.59 35.92
CA THR A 668 -19.86 6.52 35.18
C THR A 668 -18.80 7.32 35.92
N SER A 669 -17.53 6.96 35.72
CA SER A 669 -16.39 7.69 36.30
C SER A 669 -16.41 9.15 35.84
N PHE A 670 -15.92 10.08 36.66
CA PHE A 670 -15.79 11.50 36.30
C PHE A 670 -15.07 11.70 34.96
N ASP A 671 -14.07 10.84 34.73
CA ASP A 671 -13.21 10.87 33.56
C ASP A 671 -14.01 10.51 32.29
N ALA A 672 -14.82 9.44 32.33
CA ALA A 672 -15.69 9.05 31.22
C ALA A 672 -16.75 10.11 30.90
N VAL A 673 -17.36 10.70 31.94
CA VAL A 673 -18.37 11.75 31.77
C VAL A 673 -17.79 13.02 31.15
N PHE A 674 -16.60 13.44 31.59
CA PHE A 674 -15.91 14.59 31.03
C PHE A 674 -15.57 14.38 29.54
N CYS A 675 -15.16 13.16 29.17
CA CYS A 675 -14.87 12.83 27.77
C CYS A 675 -16.13 12.91 26.87
N VAL A 676 -17.27 12.41 27.36
CA VAL A 676 -18.57 12.52 26.66
C VAL A 676 -18.92 13.99 26.41
N ILE A 677 -18.64 14.87 27.36
CA ILE A 677 -18.94 16.30 27.22
C ILE A 677 -18.12 16.97 26.12
N VAL A 678 -16.81 16.68 26.07
CA VAL A 678 -15.94 17.20 25.01
C VAL A 678 -16.41 16.74 23.64
N HIS A 679 -16.83 15.48 23.55
CA HIS A 679 -17.38 14.88 22.33
C HIS A 679 -18.65 15.60 21.87
N GLU A 680 -19.66 15.70 22.74
CA GLU A 680 -20.95 16.30 22.40
C GLU A 680 -20.84 17.80 22.02
N LEU A 681 -19.93 18.55 22.64
CA LEU A 681 -19.70 19.96 22.31
C LEU A 681 -19.23 20.16 20.86
N CYS A 682 -18.31 19.30 20.42
CA CYS A 682 -17.78 19.39 19.06
C CYS A 682 -18.84 19.00 18.02
N HIS A 683 -19.75 18.10 18.38
CA HIS A 683 -20.90 17.71 17.54
C HIS A 683 -21.87 18.89 17.35
N VAL A 684 -22.16 19.65 18.42
CA VAL A 684 -23.06 20.82 18.28
C VAL A 684 -22.43 21.93 17.44
N TYR A 685 -21.12 22.17 17.58
CA TYR A 685 -20.42 23.14 16.74
C TYR A 685 -20.49 22.79 15.25
N LEU A 686 -20.31 21.52 14.91
CA LEU A 686 -20.42 21.05 13.53
C LEU A 686 -21.84 21.22 12.99
N HIS A 687 -22.85 20.93 13.80
CA HIS A 687 -24.24 21.07 13.41
C HIS A 687 -24.64 22.53 13.12
N LEU A 688 -24.00 23.50 13.80
CA LEU A 688 -24.16 24.92 13.53
C LEU A 688 -23.50 25.36 12.22
N LEU A 689 -22.34 24.79 11.87
CA LEU A 689 -21.61 25.11 10.62
C LEU A 689 -22.28 24.56 9.35
N VAL A 690 -22.90 23.38 9.42
CA VAL A 690 -23.47 22.69 8.25
C VAL A 690 -24.79 23.30 7.75
N LYS A 691 -25.49 24.10 8.58
CA LYS A 691 -26.80 24.68 8.22
C LYS A 691 -26.74 25.98 7.44
N ASP A 692 -25.59 26.63 7.34
CA ASP A 692 -25.45 27.84 6.56
C ASP A 692 -25.14 27.49 5.08
N HIS A 693 -25.92 28.06 4.15
CA HIS A 693 -25.96 27.55 2.78
C HIS A 693 -24.73 27.95 1.97
N ASP A 694 -24.13 29.09 2.29
CA ASP A 694 -22.86 29.42 1.68
C ASP A 694 -21.73 28.72 2.43
N ALA A 695 -21.80 28.55 3.78
CA ALA A 695 -20.97 27.60 4.57
C ALA A 695 -20.78 26.29 3.79
N SER A 696 -21.90 25.65 3.49
CA SER A 696 -21.97 24.41 2.74
C SER A 696 -21.51 24.52 1.27
N ARG A 697 -21.56 25.71 0.64
CA ARG A 697 -21.09 25.94 -0.74
C ARG A 697 -19.57 26.10 -0.83
N TYR A 698 -18.91 26.81 0.08
CA TYR A 698 -17.44 26.84 0.15
C TYR A 698 -16.88 25.49 0.59
N PHE A 699 -17.55 24.81 1.53
CA PHE A 699 -17.25 23.40 1.83
C PHE A 699 -17.40 22.48 0.61
N ARG A 700 -18.15 22.88 -0.42
CA ARG A 700 -18.31 22.18 -1.71
C ARG A 700 -17.41 22.72 -2.84
N GLN A 701 -17.05 24.00 -2.86
CA GLN A 701 -16.21 24.60 -3.91
C GLN A 701 -14.72 24.39 -3.65
N VAL A 702 -14.34 24.07 -2.41
CA VAL A 702 -12.99 23.63 -2.03
C VAL A 702 -12.88 22.09 -2.11
N GLU A 703 -13.72 21.42 -2.92
CA GLU A 703 -13.63 19.97 -3.23
C GLU A 703 -12.29 19.57 -3.87
N ASN A 704 -11.51 20.53 -4.35
CA ASN A 704 -10.23 20.29 -5.02
C ASN A 704 -9.03 20.00 -4.08
N ASN A 705 -9.18 20.00 -2.74
CA ASN A 705 -8.03 19.81 -1.83
C ASN A 705 -8.25 18.90 -0.59
N GLY A 706 -9.23 17.98 -0.63
CA GLY A 706 -9.42 16.99 0.45
C GLY A 706 -10.41 17.46 1.51
N GLY A 707 -11.50 16.70 1.66
CA GLY A 707 -12.72 17.13 2.34
C GLY A 707 -12.54 17.61 3.78
N HIS A 708 -13.24 18.67 4.14
CA HIS A 708 -13.17 19.32 5.45
C HIS A 708 -13.68 18.48 6.64
N GLY A 709 -14.24 17.29 6.42
CA GLY A 709 -14.39 16.28 7.49
C GLY A 709 -13.03 15.86 8.07
N ILE A 710 -11.98 15.87 7.23
CA ILE A 710 -10.58 15.66 7.63
C ILE A 710 -10.08 16.82 8.48
N GLU A 711 -10.31 18.06 8.07
CA GLU A 711 -9.85 19.23 8.82
C GLU A 711 -10.59 19.39 10.16
N PHE A 712 -11.89 19.11 10.21
CA PHE A 712 -12.68 19.07 11.44
C PHE A 712 -12.23 17.94 12.36
N HIS A 713 -11.98 16.77 11.81
CA HIS A 713 -11.49 15.66 12.59
C HIS A 713 -10.05 15.88 13.05
N ASN A 714 -9.22 16.53 12.26
CA ASN A 714 -7.89 16.95 12.66
C ASN A 714 -7.97 18.00 13.78
N LEU A 715 -8.95 18.91 13.76
CA LEU A 715 -9.22 19.81 14.87
C LEU A 715 -9.66 19.05 16.13
N LEU A 716 -10.56 18.08 15.99
CA LEU A 716 -10.97 17.18 17.08
C LEU A 716 -9.81 16.37 17.66
N GLN A 717 -8.99 15.75 16.80
CA GLN A 717 -7.78 15.02 17.19
C GLN A 717 -6.75 15.95 17.81
N SER A 718 -6.65 17.20 17.34
CA SER A 718 -5.79 18.19 17.96
C SER A 718 -6.28 18.56 19.36
N ILE A 719 -7.58 18.73 19.57
CA ILE A 719 -8.15 19.05 20.89
C ILE A 719 -8.01 17.84 21.83
N TYR A 720 -8.34 16.63 21.39
CA TYR A 720 -8.19 15.40 22.18
C TYR A 720 -6.73 15.09 22.49
N GLY A 721 -5.84 15.20 21.50
CA GLY A 721 -4.40 15.03 21.66
C GLY A 721 -3.82 16.03 22.64
N GLN A 722 -4.23 17.30 22.54
CA GLN A 722 -3.75 18.33 23.47
C GLN A 722 -4.27 18.12 24.90
N LEU A 723 -5.55 17.75 25.07
CA LEU A 723 -6.12 17.40 26.36
C LEU A 723 -5.44 16.16 26.97
N PHE A 724 -5.08 15.16 26.15
CA PHE A 724 -4.34 13.99 26.59
C PHE A 724 -2.89 14.33 26.99
N GLU A 725 -2.19 15.17 26.23
CA GLU A 725 -0.85 15.64 26.63
C GLU A 725 -0.87 16.37 27.97
N TRP A 726 -1.93 17.13 28.25
CA TRP A 726 -2.12 17.80 29.53
C TRP A 726 -2.56 16.83 30.65
N LEU A 727 -3.19 15.72 30.30
CA LEU A 727 -3.77 14.73 31.23
C LEU A 727 -3.40 13.29 30.83
N PRO A 728 -2.10 12.93 30.79
CA PRO A 728 -1.64 11.68 30.18
C PRO A 728 -2.09 10.41 30.93
N ASP A 729 -2.51 10.56 32.20
CA ASP A 729 -3.03 9.45 33.02
C ASP A 729 -4.52 9.12 32.72
N TRP A 730 -5.14 9.75 31.72
CA TRP A 730 -6.54 9.54 31.33
C TRP A 730 -6.61 8.66 30.08
N SER A 731 -6.39 7.36 30.26
CA SER A 731 -6.38 6.37 29.17
C SER A 731 -7.67 6.34 28.34
N GLU A 732 -8.79 6.81 28.87
CA GLU A 732 -10.07 6.92 28.17
C GLU A 732 -10.04 8.03 27.08
N LEU A 733 -9.26 9.10 27.26
CA LEU A 733 -9.02 10.13 26.23
C LEU A 733 -8.15 9.58 25.09
N GLU A 734 -7.15 8.75 25.41
CA GLU A 734 -6.31 8.06 24.41
C GLU A 734 -7.14 7.09 23.57
N LEU A 735 -8.00 6.30 24.22
CA LEU A 735 -8.93 5.40 23.56
C LEU A 735 -9.91 6.14 22.66
N LEU A 736 -10.49 7.25 23.14
CA LEU A 736 -11.41 8.05 22.34
C LEU A 736 -10.73 8.75 21.18
N SER A 737 -9.51 9.26 21.33
CA SER A 737 -8.75 9.82 20.21
C SER A 737 -8.46 8.74 19.16
N TRP A 738 -8.06 7.54 19.59
CA TRP A 738 -7.83 6.40 18.69
C TRP A 738 -9.09 5.91 17.97
N ASP A 739 -10.20 5.78 18.69
CA ASP A 739 -11.47 5.32 18.12
C ASP A 739 -12.04 6.34 17.14
N HIS A 740 -11.91 7.63 17.45
CA HIS A 740 -12.26 8.70 16.52
C HIS A 740 -11.38 8.66 15.28
N GLN A 741 -10.07 8.48 15.43
CA GLN A 741 -9.14 8.41 14.31
C GLN A 741 -9.52 7.27 13.35
N ARG A 742 -9.94 6.12 13.90
CA ARG A 742 -10.47 5.00 13.12
C ARG A 742 -11.83 5.29 12.49
N LEU A 743 -12.74 6.00 13.16
CA LEU A 743 -14.05 6.38 12.60
C LEU A 743 -13.91 7.39 11.46
N LEU A 744 -12.93 8.30 11.55
CA LEU A 744 -12.54 9.16 10.45
C LEU A 744 -11.95 8.34 9.31
N GLU A 745 -10.94 7.52 9.58
CA GLU A 745 -10.33 6.66 8.55
C GLU A 745 -11.39 5.81 7.83
N ALA A 746 -12.40 5.31 8.57
CA ALA A 746 -13.53 4.59 8.03
C ALA A 746 -14.50 5.48 7.21
N SER A 747 -14.77 6.71 7.67
CA SER A 747 -15.67 7.65 6.98
C SER A 747 -15.02 8.37 5.80
N LEU A 748 -13.68 8.45 5.78
CA LEU A 748 -12.85 8.93 4.66
C LEU A 748 -12.53 7.84 3.64
N ALA A 749 -12.74 6.58 4.00
CA ALA A 749 -12.66 5.45 3.08
C ALA A 749 -13.87 5.38 2.14
N GLU A 750 -14.94 6.15 2.41
CA GLU A 750 -16.06 6.31 1.48
C GLU A 750 -15.80 7.48 0.51
N PRO A 751 -16.09 7.34 -0.80
CA PRO A 751 -15.50 8.21 -1.83
C PRO A 751 -16.04 9.65 -1.85
N ALA A 752 -17.14 9.91 -1.15
CA ALA A 752 -17.58 11.24 -0.75
C ALA A 752 -18.30 11.11 0.59
N ILE A 753 -17.92 11.90 1.60
CA ILE A 753 -18.66 11.94 2.87
C ILE A 753 -20.06 12.49 2.57
N SER A 754 -21.05 11.61 2.40
CA SER A 754 -22.43 12.03 2.16
C SER A 754 -22.97 12.86 3.33
N GLU A 755 -23.96 13.74 3.14
CA GLU A 755 -24.59 14.45 4.28
C GLU A 755 -25.13 13.44 5.31
N SER A 756 -25.50 12.24 4.87
CA SER A 756 -25.84 11.10 5.72
C SER A 756 -24.64 10.51 6.46
N ALA A 757 -23.46 10.43 5.85
CA ALA A 757 -22.22 9.94 6.48
C ALA A 757 -21.65 10.97 7.46
N ALA A 758 -21.71 12.26 7.11
CA ALA A 758 -21.44 13.36 8.02
C ALA A 758 -22.47 13.40 9.16
N ARG A 759 -23.76 13.17 8.88
CA ARG A 759 -24.80 13.04 9.92
C ARG A 759 -24.68 11.75 10.72
N SER A 760 -24.18 10.64 10.19
CA SER A 760 -23.99 9.40 10.93
C SER A 760 -22.73 9.42 11.79
N LEU A 761 -21.71 10.19 11.38
CA LEU A 761 -20.62 10.63 12.24
C LEU A 761 -21.13 11.48 13.43
N ILE A 762 -22.31 12.11 13.31
CA ILE A 762 -22.94 12.93 14.36
C ILE A 762 -24.07 12.19 15.12
N TYR A 763 -24.80 11.28 14.46
CA TYR A 763 -26.03 10.59 14.89
C TYR A 763 -26.11 9.18 14.27
N ALA A 764 -25.33 8.25 14.78
CA ALA A 764 -25.11 6.96 14.10
C ALA A 764 -26.33 6.00 14.03
N ASN A 765 -27.43 6.20 14.78
CA ASN A 765 -28.53 5.22 14.82
C ASN A 765 -29.94 5.83 14.99
N LEU A 766 -30.44 6.60 14.01
CA LEU A 766 -31.85 7.03 14.00
C LEU A 766 -32.67 6.49 12.82
N HIS A 767 -32.13 5.59 12.00
CA HIS A 767 -32.83 5.12 10.78
C HIS A 767 -33.61 3.80 10.91
N ASN A 768 -33.89 3.34 12.13
CA ASN A 768 -34.84 2.22 12.36
C ASN A 768 -35.96 2.58 13.35
N LEU A 769 -36.64 3.72 13.13
CA LEU A 769 -37.97 4.02 13.66
C LEU A 769 -38.90 4.56 12.57
#